data_AF-A0A2A4W2Q3-F1
#
_entry.id   AF-A0A2A4W2Q3-F1
#
_cell.length_a   1.000
_cell.length_b   1.000
_cell.length_c   1.000
_cell.angle_alpha   90.00
_cell.angle_beta   90.00
_cell.angle_gamma   90.00
#
_symmetry.space_group_name_H-M   'P 1'
#
loop_
_entity.id
_entity.type
_entity.pdbx_description
1 polymer ?
#
loop_
_entity_poly.entity_id
_entity_poly.type
_entity_poly.pdbx_seq_one_letter_code
_entity_poly.pdbx_strand_id
1 'polypeptide(L)'
;MAVPALNILDFYHNGSANMPMLAWRIAQALSKPPYFVKLSGLTVTAASDDFLQIIEHMGRKSAHTLAVKFKKTSHTDVMINTGQAAKQRAVTAYSRTNLALKPHTDSSYLPVPHEFVGFLCITAAESGGHNTVAVADDIIARLRPETVRLLQETVYPFGRGDHAVVSRTAPFEIRYYRGQIDHAFTRGASLDTCYLQALDELDAVLDLEANETKFMLACGEALLLNNRRALHGRSGFEEGSSRYFIRLRQFMDLDRLAVMSPSWGNRIASVFSRRKPGRLAIERHDIKEAGAQQAVRSSAASGMLENYEYLLQGDVADADIIDAGRSTLRAGRFIEARRLFERALEQDDQNISVKFSLSAIYQYLGDEAGSEQLRQRIAHQSPFNGTFTNTDVPKVLRVRGLKDIKYTLMKGKRGYKETLQRGHFSLKELCNLRDYETVMLSIFDEEEDHVLSSDHLPDLILNTMSCGDRMRGALTALDRLSRKYPDIPIINKPALVIATNRAENAVRLDAIDGVICPKTLLFTWHGGCAAKMAQEVIGQGFEFPIILRPMGTHTGSGVKLVHSTREAESFFNAAPVGDEYYAIQYRDLSDKRGLFAKTRLFFIDGTCFPVASLMHNGWNVHSGDRYSVMDKNMFMRDKEEAFLADMPTAFGDKAVKALAKVYDTVKLDFFGVDLMQLPDGNLFVFECNAAMRHNYDHVKSFPYTRPHLQNISKAFETMIQQRVGILDA
;
A
#
# COMPACT_ATOMS: atom_id res chain seq x y z
N MET A 1 26.88 22.62 18.64
CA MET A 1 26.18 22.66 19.94
C MET A 1 25.70 21.25 20.29
N ALA A 2 25.61 20.91 21.58
CA ALA A 2 25.05 19.63 22.00
C ALA A 2 23.54 19.58 21.67
N VAL A 3 23.08 18.49 21.05
CA VAL A 3 21.66 18.27 20.72
C VAL A 3 20.89 18.06 22.03
N PRO A 4 19.86 18.87 22.33
CA PRO A 4 19.02 18.64 23.50
C PRO A 4 18.39 17.25 23.43
N ALA A 5 18.47 16.48 24.52
CA ALA A 5 17.99 15.11 24.56
C ALA A 5 17.14 14.83 25.80
N LEU A 6 16.13 13.98 25.64
CA LEU A 6 15.32 13.39 26.69
C LEU A 6 15.35 11.87 26.50
N ASN A 7 15.42 11.12 27.59
CA ASN A 7 15.24 9.67 27.55
C ASN A 7 13.86 9.34 28.13
N ILE A 8 13.04 8.59 27.40
CA ILE A 8 11.70 8.20 27.88
C ILE A 8 11.78 7.39 29.18
N LEU A 9 12.85 6.63 29.37
CA LEU A 9 13.07 5.77 30.55
C LEU A 9 13.19 6.59 31.84
N ASP A 10 13.66 7.84 31.78
CA ASP A 10 13.77 8.73 32.94
C ASP A 10 12.40 9.10 33.53
N PHE A 11 11.33 8.84 32.79
CA PHE A 11 9.95 9.13 33.19
C PHE A 11 9.20 7.87 33.63
N TYR A 12 9.85 6.70 33.70
CA TYR A 12 9.25 5.49 34.25
C TYR A 12 9.41 5.41 35.76
N HIS A 13 8.29 5.23 36.47
CA HIS A 13 8.26 4.93 37.90
C HIS A 13 7.29 3.77 38.17
N ASN A 14 7.72 2.76 38.95
CA ASN A 14 6.91 1.57 39.31
C ASN A 14 6.27 0.86 38.10
N GLY A 15 7.03 0.67 37.01
CA GLY A 15 6.56 -0.06 35.83
C GLY A 15 5.58 0.70 34.93
N SER A 16 5.37 2.01 35.17
CA SER A 16 4.53 2.86 34.31
C SER A 16 5.20 4.20 33.99
N ALA A 17 5.07 4.66 32.75
CA ALA A 17 5.58 5.96 32.35
C ALA A 17 4.67 7.10 32.84
N ASN A 18 5.26 8.12 33.45
CA ASN A 18 4.60 9.37 33.79
C ASN A 18 4.43 10.24 32.52
N MET A 19 3.51 9.79 31.65
CA MET A 19 3.26 10.41 30.35
C MET A 19 2.90 11.90 30.41
N PRO A 20 2.11 12.41 31.39
CA PRO A 20 1.88 13.84 31.52
C PRO A 20 3.16 14.66 31.77
N MET A 21 4.07 14.14 32.61
CA MET A 21 5.35 14.82 32.88
C MET A 21 6.25 14.83 31.65
N LEU A 22 6.34 13.72 30.92
CA LEU A 22 7.10 13.63 29.68
C LEU A 22 6.55 14.59 28.60
N ALA A 23 5.23 14.58 28.38
CA ALA A 23 4.55 15.47 27.46
C ALA A 23 4.82 16.96 27.79
N TRP A 24 4.78 17.32 29.07
CA TRP A 24 5.11 18.66 29.53
C TRP A 24 6.58 19.02 29.27
N ARG A 25 7.52 18.12 29.57
CA ARG A 25 8.96 18.34 29.30
C ARG A 25 9.25 18.51 27.81
N ILE A 26 8.59 17.72 26.95
CA ILE A 26 8.67 17.89 25.50
C ILE A 26 8.15 19.28 25.12
N ALA A 27 6.96 19.68 25.58
CA ALA A 27 6.43 21.01 25.28
C ALA A 27 7.37 22.14 25.71
N GLN A 28 7.98 22.04 26.91
CA GLN A 28 8.98 23.01 27.37
C GLN A 28 10.19 23.09 26.44
N ALA A 29 10.73 21.94 26.01
CA ALA A 29 11.87 21.89 25.11
C ALA A 29 11.54 22.48 23.72
N LEU A 30 10.31 22.31 23.25
CA LEU A 30 9.87 22.83 21.94
C LEU A 30 9.41 24.30 21.98
N SER A 31 9.26 24.89 23.17
CA SER A 31 8.81 26.29 23.35
C SER A 31 9.97 27.26 23.64
N LYS A 32 11.19 26.76 23.81
CA LYS A 32 12.40 27.56 24.05
C LYS A 32 13.49 27.19 23.06
N PRO A 33 14.39 28.11 22.66
CA PRO A 33 15.53 27.78 21.83
C PRO A 33 16.30 26.58 22.39
N PRO A 34 16.66 25.59 21.56
CA PRO A 34 16.63 25.63 20.09
C PRO A 34 15.31 25.11 19.45
N TYR A 35 14.23 24.94 20.20
CA TYR A 35 12.89 24.52 19.73
C TYR A 35 12.81 23.10 19.14
N PHE A 36 13.81 22.27 19.39
CA PHE A 36 13.79 20.85 19.04
C PHE A 36 14.43 20.03 20.15
N VAL A 37 14.09 18.74 20.19
CA VAL A 37 14.65 17.78 21.14
C VAL A 37 14.74 16.39 20.53
N LYS A 38 15.79 15.66 20.87
CA LYS A 38 15.92 14.23 20.58
C LYS A 38 15.32 13.42 21.73
N LEU A 39 14.37 12.54 21.42
CA LEU A 39 13.79 11.60 22.38
C LEU A 39 14.37 10.21 22.14
N SER A 40 14.98 9.59 23.14
CA SER A 40 15.56 8.24 23.07
C SER A 40 14.81 7.23 23.96
N GLY A 41 15.10 5.94 23.76
CA GLY A 41 14.56 4.84 24.56
C GLY A 41 13.20 4.31 24.10
N LEU A 42 12.74 4.65 22.89
CA LEU A 42 11.49 4.12 22.33
C LEU A 42 11.73 2.69 21.79
N THR A 43 10.92 1.72 22.22
CA THR A 43 11.02 0.34 21.73
C THR A 43 10.39 0.20 20.34
N VAL A 44 11.19 -0.21 19.34
CA VAL A 44 10.79 -0.21 17.93
C VAL A 44 9.77 -1.30 17.56
N THR A 45 9.62 -2.33 18.41
CA THR A 45 8.62 -3.40 18.27
C THR A 45 7.21 -3.00 18.71
N ALA A 46 7.04 -1.81 19.31
CA ALA A 46 5.76 -1.18 19.69
C ALA A 46 5.78 0.35 19.46
N ALA A 47 6.62 0.82 18.53
CA ALA A 47 7.04 2.22 18.39
C ALA A 47 5.95 3.22 17.97
N SER A 48 4.76 2.75 17.55
CA SER A 48 3.66 3.64 17.20
C SER A 48 2.81 4.01 18.40
N ASP A 49 2.61 3.13 19.38
CA ASP A 49 1.47 3.33 20.28
C ASP A 49 1.79 4.26 21.44
N ASP A 50 2.94 4.15 22.10
CA ASP A 50 3.32 5.08 23.17
C ASP A 50 3.68 6.47 22.60
N PHE A 51 4.44 6.50 21.50
CA PHE A 51 4.80 7.74 20.82
C PHE A 51 3.56 8.47 20.25
N LEU A 52 2.65 7.76 19.55
CA LEU A 52 1.38 8.35 19.11
C LEU A 52 0.49 8.70 20.30
N GLN A 53 0.45 7.93 21.38
CA GLN A 53 -0.35 8.26 22.57
C GLN A 53 0.15 9.55 23.23
N ILE A 54 1.47 9.76 23.34
CA ILE A 54 2.04 11.01 23.85
C ILE A 54 1.61 12.19 22.98
N ILE A 55 1.78 12.07 21.66
CA ILE A 55 1.45 13.15 20.72
C ILE A 55 -0.07 13.38 20.62
N GLU A 56 -0.89 12.33 20.63
CA GLU A 56 -2.35 12.43 20.68
C GLU A 56 -2.82 13.07 22.00
N HIS A 57 -2.18 12.72 23.13
CA HIS A 57 -2.49 13.31 24.42
C HIS A 57 -2.20 14.81 24.44
N MET A 58 -1.01 15.22 23.98
CA MET A 58 -0.64 16.63 23.85
C MET A 58 -1.57 17.38 22.88
N GLY A 59 -1.92 16.77 21.75
CA GLY A 59 -2.82 17.35 20.75
C GLY A 59 -4.26 17.52 21.27
N ARG A 60 -4.84 16.54 21.97
CA ARG A 60 -6.19 16.65 22.55
C ARG A 60 -6.28 17.77 23.59
N LYS A 61 -5.23 17.99 24.37
CA LYS A 61 -5.19 18.99 25.44
C LYS A 61 -5.01 20.42 24.92
N SER A 62 -4.35 20.58 23.78
CA SER A 62 -4.17 21.88 23.09
C SER A 62 -5.32 22.22 22.12
N ALA A 63 -6.14 21.25 21.72
CA ALA A 63 -7.23 21.45 20.74
C ALA A 63 -8.32 22.45 21.14
N HIS A 64 -8.47 22.78 22.42
CA HIS A 64 -9.50 23.70 22.90
C HIS A 64 -9.22 25.17 22.59
N THR A 65 -8.00 25.54 22.18
CA THR A 65 -7.60 26.95 21.98
C THR A 65 -7.57 27.41 20.52
N LEU A 66 -7.41 26.51 19.55
CA LEU A 66 -7.05 26.89 18.18
C LEU A 66 -8.23 27.18 17.24
N ALA A 67 -9.49 27.12 17.70
CA ALA A 67 -10.69 27.15 16.83
C ALA A 67 -10.67 26.14 15.65
N VAL A 68 -9.75 25.17 15.68
CA VAL A 68 -9.60 24.09 14.70
C VAL A 68 -10.08 22.80 15.37
N LYS A 69 -11.06 22.12 14.77
CA LYS A 69 -11.50 20.79 15.22
C LYS A 69 -10.28 19.86 15.31
N PHE A 70 -10.08 19.19 16.44
CA PHE A 70 -9.04 18.17 16.59
C PHE A 70 -9.15 17.15 15.45
N LYS A 71 -8.15 17.14 14.56
CA LYS A 71 -7.99 16.12 13.52
C LYS A 71 -7.01 15.07 14.04
N LYS A 72 -7.26 13.80 13.71
CA LYS A 72 -6.37 12.68 14.05
C LYS A 72 -4.95 12.95 13.54
N THR A 73 -3.95 12.54 14.32
CA THR A 73 -2.52 12.66 13.99
C THR A 73 -2.25 12.07 12.60
N SER A 74 -1.70 12.89 11.72
CA SER A 74 -1.26 12.42 10.40
C SER A 74 0.10 11.75 10.56
N HIS A 75 0.17 10.47 10.19
CA HIS A 75 1.42 9.70 10.12
C HIS A 75 1.72 9.39 8.65
N THR A 76 2.99 9.41 8.28
CA THR A 76 3.43 9.07 6.93
C THR A 76 4.77 8.38 6.99
N ASP A 77 4.87 7.25 6.30
CA ASP A 77 6.12 6.52 6.16
C ASP A 77 7.09 7.31 5.26
N VAL A 78 8.30 7.49 5.74
CA VAL A 78 9.41 8.14 5.04
C VAL A 78 10.41 7.04 4.70
N MET A 79 10.22 6.45 3.53
CA MET A 79 11.07 5.43 2.92
C MET A 79 11.52 5.91 1.54
N ILE A 80 12.67 5.43 1.07
CA ILE A 80 13.04 5.61 -0.35
C ILE A 80 12.00 4.87 -1.19
N ASN A 81 11.37 5.60 -2.11
CA ASN A 81 10.47 5.02 -3.08
C ASN A 81 11.00 5.34 -4.49
N THR A 82 11.85 4.45 -5.01
CA THR A 82 12.44 4.54 -6.36
C THR A 82 11.40 4.59 -7.48
N GLY A 83 10.14 4.24 -7.21
CA GLY A 83 9.02 4.32 -8.16
C GLY A 83 8.19 5.61 -8.13
N GLN A 84 8.26 6.43 -7.05
CA GLN A 84 7.49 7.67 -6.92
C GLN A 84 8.31 8.94 -7.19
N ALA A 85 9.63 8.91 -7.00
CA ALA A 85 10.51 10.05 -7.27
C ALA A 85 10.44 10.52 -8.74
N ALA A 86 10.21 9.59 -9.67
CA ALA A 86 10.05 9.87 -11.09
C ALA A 86 8.62 10.27 -11.52
N LYS A 87 7.61 10.15 -10.63
CA LYS A 87 6.18 10.34 -10.98
C LYS A 87 5.51 11.59 -10.37
N GLN A 88 6.19 12.35 -9.51
CA GLN A 88 5.59 13.52 -8.86
C GLN A 88 6.42 14.79 -9.06
N ARG A 89 5.93 15.72 -9.88
CA ARG A 89 6.33 17.15 -9.88
C ARG A 89 5.75 17.91 -8.68
N ALA A 90 5.61 17.26 -7.53
CA ALA A 90 5.20 17.91 -6.29
C ALA A 90 6.44 18.14 -5.44
N VAL A 91 6.63 19.37 -4.98
CA VAL A 91 7.79 19.81 -4.21
C VAL A 91 8.03 18.91 -2.97
N THR A 92 7.00 18.28 -2.41
CA THR A 92 7.12 17.32 -1.29
C THR A 92 7.72 15.94 -1.64
N ALA A 93 8.13 15.69 -2.89
CA ALA A 93 8.70 14.41 -3.33
C ALA A 93 10.14 14.15 -2.80
N TYR A 94 10.89 15.20 -2.47
CA TYR A 94 12.29 15.09 -2.03
C TYR A 94 12.47 14.41 -0.66
N SER A 95 11.44 14.35 0.19
CA SER A 95 11.55 13.59 1.45
C SER A 95 11.60 12.07 1.25
N ARG A 96 11.36 11.57 0.03
CA ARG A 96 11.34 10.15 -0.35
C ARG A 96 12.42 9.78 -1.37
N THR A 97 13.35 10.70 -1.62
CA THR A 97 14.53 10.48 -2.48
C THR A 97 15.80 10.39 -1.63
N ASN A 98 16.88 9.89 -2.23
CA ASN A 98 18.19 9.83 -1.62
C ASN A 98 18.91 11.20 -1.57
N LEU A 99 18.42 12.18 -2.34
CA LEU A 99 18.99 13.53 -2.45
C LEU A 99 18.87 14.34 -1.16
N ALA A 100 19.82 15.25 -0.94
CA ALA A 100 19.75 16.20 0.17
C ALA A 100 18.46 17.02 0.11
N LEU A 101 17.87 17.25 1.28
CA LEU A 101 16.68 18.07 1.46
C LEU A 101 17.08 19.32 2.23
N LYS A 102 17.00 20.47 1.56
CA LYS A 102 17.29 21.77 2.19
C LYS A 102 16.36 22.06 3.38
N PRO A 103 16.80 22.88 4.35
CA PRO A 103 15.96 23.32 5.46
C PRO A 103 14.61 23.90 4.99
N HIS A 104 13.51 23.40 5.56
CA HIS A 104 12.16 23.82 5.20
C HIS A 104 11.17 23.65 6.36
N THR A 105 10.00 24.29 6.20
CA THR A 105 8.81 24.18 7.04
C THR A 105 7.84 23.16 6.44
N ASP A 106 7.47 22.15 7.22
CA ASP A 106 6.50 21.15 6.79
C ASP A 106 5.10 21.76 6.71
N SER A 107 4.34 21.43 5.67
CA SER A 107 2.98 21.98 5.44
C SER A 107 2.91 23.50 5.28
N SER A 108 3.98 24.13 4.77
CA SER A 108 4.04 25.57 4.50
C SER A 108 2.97 26.06 3.50
N TYR A 109 2.34 25.18 2.72
CA TYR A 109 1.21 25.47 1.82
C TYR A 109 -0.17 25.60 2.50
N LEU A 110 -0.30 25.21 3.78
CA LEU A 110 -1.57 25.34 4.51
C LEU A 110 -1.76 26.78 4.99
N PRO A 111 -3.00 27.25 5.20
CA PRO A 111 -3.24 28.56 5.80
C PRO A 111 -2.48 28.75 7.12
N VAL A 112 -2.43 27.71 7.94
CA VAL A 112 -1.59 27.61 9.15
C VAL A 112 -0.78 26.31 9.06
N PRO A 113 0.57 26.35 9.06
CA PRO A 113 1.40 25.15 9.08
C PRO A 113 1.18 24.37 10.37
N HIS A 114 1.43 23.06 10.34
CA HIS A 114 1.42 22.28 11.57
C HIS A 114 2.49 22.81 12.51
N GLU A 115 2.16 23.02 13.78
CA GLU A 115 3.10 23.53 14.77
C GLU A 115 4.12 22.47 15.18
N PHE A 116 3.70 21.21 15.23
CA PHE A 116 4.57 20.10 15.63
C PHE A 116 4.87 19.16 14.48
N VAL A 117 6.14 18.80 14.38
CA VAL A 117 6.66 17.74 13.51
C VAL A 117 7.52 16.79 14.34
N GLY A 118 7.33 15.49 14.11
CA GLY A 118 8.13 14.44 14.71
C GLY A 118 8.65 13.46 13.67
N PHE A 119 9.86 12.95 13.87
CA PHE A 119 10.51 11.94 13.03
C PHE A 119 11.05 10.82 13.91
N LEU A 120 10.38 9.66 13.90
CA LEU A 120 10.83 8.47 14.61
C LEU A 120 11.68 7.60 13.68
N CYS A 121 12.91 7.29 14.09
CA CYS A 121 13.81 6.40 13.37
C CYS A 121 13.46 4.94 13.65
N ILE A 122 13.06 4.22 12.60
CA ILE A 122 12.87 2.77 12.62
C ILE A 122 14.15 2.09 12.11
N THR A 123 14.72 2.62 11.03
CA THR A 123 15.99 2.16 10.46
C THR A 123 16.75 3.39 9.95
N ALA A 124 17.98 3.58 10.43
CA ALA A 124 18.88 4.63 9.95
C ALA A 124 19.49 4.23 8.59
N ALA A 125 20.02 5.19 7.84
CA ALA A 125 20.87 4.88 6.68
C ALA A 125 22.24 4.36 7.17
N GLU A 126 22.92 3.53 6.37
CA GLU A 126 24.25 3.03 6.69
C GLU A 126 25.30 4.14 6.57
N SER A 127 25.16 4.98 5.53
CA SER A 127 25.97 6.18 5.34
C SER A 127 25.15 7.40 4.91
N GLY A 128 25.51 8.57 5.44
CA GLY A 128 24.81 9.84 5.19
C GLY A 128 23.46 9.95 5.91
N GLY A 129 22.53 10.72 5.34
CA GLY A 129 21.15 10.83 5.85
C GLY A 129 20.98 11.55 7.20
N HIS A 130 21.94 12.39 7.57
CA HIS A 130 21.93 13.19 8.79
C HIS A 130 20.70 14.08 8.81
N ASN A 131 20.04 14.14 9.96
CA ASN A 131 18.98 15.10 10.22
C ASN A 131 19.63 16.45 10.45
N THR A 132 19.02 17.49 9.89
CA THR A 132 19.50 18.85 10.07
C THR A 132 18.39 19.76 10.58
N VAL A 133 18.75 20.69 11.47
CA VAL A 133 17.81 21.65 12.06
C VAL A 133 18.46 23.03 12.09
N ALA A 134 17.73 24.03 11.60
CA ALA A 134 18.11 25.44 11.65
C ALA A 134 17.08 26.22 12.47
N VAL A 135 17.55 26.95 13.49
CA VAL A 135 16.72 27.67 14.45
C VAL A 135 16.35 29.04 13.89
N ALA A 136 15.05 29.38 13.85
CA ALA A 136 14.57 30.60 13.21
C ALA A 136 15.20 31.87 13.79
N ASP A 137 15.33 31.95 15.12
CA ASP A 137 15.92 33.12 15.79
C ASP A 137 17.37 33.36 15.34
N ASP A 138 18.17 32.30 15.21
CA ASP A 138 19.57 32.38 14.78
C ASP A 138 19.69 32.77 13.30
N ILE A 139 18.78 32.26 12.46
CA ILE A 139 18.70 32.61 11.04
C ILE A 139 18.32 34.09 10.90
N ILE A 140 17.26 34.52 11.57
CA ILE A 140 16.72 35.88 11.45
C ILE A 140 17.70 36.91 12.00
N ALA A 141 18.41 36.60 13.10
CA ALA A 141 19.42 37.47 13.68
C ALA A 141 20.61 37.74 12.75
N ARG A 142 20.83 36.89 11.73
CA ARG A 142 21.93 37.01 10.75
C ARG A 142 21.50 37.67 9.44
N LEU A 143 20.21 37.91 9.23
CA LEU A 143 19.70 38.64 8.07
C LEU A 143 19.84 40.14 8.28
N ARG A 144 20.00 40.88 7.18
CA ARG A 144 19.91 42.35 7.23
C ARG A 144 18.53 42.78 7.73
N PRO A 145 18.43 43.86 8.53
CA PRO A 145 17.12 44.36 9.00
C PRO A 145 16.14 44.67 7.86
N GLU A 146 16.65 45.16 6.73
CA GLU A 146 15.85 45.38 5.52
C GLU A 146 15.24 44.08 4.98
N THR A 147 16.04 43.02 4.92
CA THR A 147 15.62 41.70 4.45
C THR A 147 14.58 41.10 5.38
N VAL A 148 14.73 41.25 6.70
CA VAL A 148 13.71 40.84 7.68
C VAL A 148 12.39 41.58 7.43
N ARG A 149 12.43 42.89 7.19
CA ARG A 149 11.21 43.67 6.86
C ARG A 149 10.52 43.16 5.60
N LEU A 150 11.29 42.88 4.54
CA LEU A 150 10.75 42.35 3.29
C LEU A 150 10.13 40.96 3.49
N LEU A 151 10.79 40.07 4.23
CA LEU A 151 10.29 38.72 4.53
C LEU A 151 9.03 38.72 5.43
N GLN A 152 8.73 39.84 6.10
CA GLN A 152 7.52 40.04 6.91
C GLN A 152 6.29 40.47 6.10
N GLU A 153 6.45 40.77 4.80
CA GLU A 153 5.34 41.12 3.93
C GLU A 153 4.61 39.87 3.42
N THR A 154 3.27 39.96 3.35
CA THR A 154 2.39 38.86 2.91
C THR A 154 2.26 38.82 1.39
N VAL A 155 3.40 38.65 0.72
CA VAL A 155 3.48 38.60 -0.75
C VAL A 155 3.98 37.26 -1.27
N TYR A 156 4.56 36.41 -0.41
CA TYR A 156 5.21 35.18 -0.85
C TYR A 156 4.20 34.06 -1.10
N PRO A 157 4.22 33.43 -2.30
CA PRO A 157 3.19 32.49 -2.68
C PRO A 157 3.40 31.13 -1.99
N PHE A 158 2.49 30.75 -1.10
CA PHE A 158 2.47 29.44 -0.48
C PHE A 158 1.11 28.74 -0.68
N GLY A 159 1.08 27.69 -1.51
CA GLY A 159 -0.11 26.88 -1.71
C GLY A 159 -1.15 27.59 -2.58
N ARG A 160 -2.21 28.12 -1.95
CA ARG A 160 -3.33 28.82 -2.61
C ARG A 160 -3.42 30.31 -2.25
N GLY A 161 -2.49 30.84 -1.46
CA GLY A 161 -2.48 32.25 -1.06
C GLY A 161 -1.09 32.74 -0.72
N ASP A 162 -1.00 34.04 -0.42
CA ASP A 162 0.25 34.71 -0.12
C ASP A 162 0.42 34.88 1.39
N HIS A 163 1.63 34.63 1.86
CA HIS A 163 1.96 34.62 3.28
C HIS A 163 3.33 35.28 3.51
N ALA A 164 3.55 35.78 4.72
CA ALA A 164 4.89 36.20 5.13
C ALA A 164 5.78 34.99 5.37
N VAL A 165 7.08 35.14 5.09
CA VAL A 165 8.10 34.12 5.42
C VAL A 165 8.49 34.21 6.88
N VAL A 166 8.56 35.42 7.45
CA VAL A 166 8.89 35.69 8.86
C VAL A 166 7.71 36.42 9.53
N SER A 167 7.38 36.07 10.78
CA SER A 167 6.35 36.78 11.53
C SER A 167 6.77 38.21 11.89
N ARG A 168 5.79 39.10 12.08
CA ARG A 168 6.04 40.52 12.43
C ARG A 168 6.53 40.72 13.87
N THR A 169 6.22 39.80 14.77
CA THR A 169 6.48 39.94 16.20
C THR A 169 7.24 38.74 16.73
N ALA A 170 8.15 39.01 17.69
CA ALA A 170 8.84 37.97 18.43
C ALA A 170 7.90 37.25 19.42
N PRO A 171 8.14 35.96 19.77
CA PRO A 171 9.15 35.09 19.18
C PRO A 171 8.86 34.87 17.68
N PHE A 172 9.91 34.97 16.86
CA PHE A 172 9.71 34.96 15.42
C PHE A 172 9.33 33.56 14.96
N GLU A 173 8.37 33.51 14.04
CA GLU A 173 8.02 32.29 13.33
C GLU A 173 8.52 32.37 11.90
N ILE A 174 8.85 31.21 11.34
CA ILE A 174 9.32 31.05 9.98
C ILE A 174 8.44 30.06 9.20
N ARG A 175 8.04 30.47 8.01
CA ARG A 175 7.37 29.65 7.00
C ARG A 175 8.21 29.69 5.74
N TYR A 176 8.97 28.63 5.48
CA TYR A 176 9.85 28.62 4.33
C TYR A 176 9.93 27.28 3.61
N TYR A 177 9.79 27.33 2.29
CA TYR A 177 10.14 26.21 1.41
C TYR A 177 10.42 26.75 0.01
N ARG A 178 11.70 27.00 -0.32
CA ARG A 178 12.12 27.62 -1.60
C ARG A 178 11.49 26.96 -2.82
N GLY A 179 11.58 25.63 -2.91
CA GLY A 179 11.02 24.89 -4.04
C GLY A 179 9.50 25.06 -4.22
N GLN A 180 8.75 25.39 -3.17
CA GLN A 180 7.32 25.65 -3.26
C GLN A 180 7.02 27.03 -3.87
N ILE A 181 7.83 28.03 -3.51
CA ILE A 181 7.78 29.37 -4.09
C ILE A 181 8.17 29.28 -5.57
N ASP A 182 9.28 28.60 -5.88
CA ASP A 182 9.72 28.41 -7.28
C ASP A 182 8.66 27.70 -8.12
N HIS A 183 8.00 26.68 -7.55
CA HIS A 183 6.89 26.01 -8.23
C HIS A 183 5.67 26.91 -8.44
N ALA A 184 5.40 27.87 -7.55
CA ALA A 184 4.35 28.86 -7.77
C ALA A 184 4.65 29.76 -8.97
N PHE A 185 5.92 30.13 -9.19
CA PHE A 185 6.34 30.88 -10.38
C PHE A 185 6.10 30.12 -11.67
N THR A 186 6.33 28.80 -11.68
CA THR A 186 5.99 27.96 -12.86
C THR A 186 4.48 27.92 -13.19
N ARG A 187 3.63 28.37 -12.26
CA ARG A 187 2.17 28.46 -12.43
C ARG A 187 1.67 29.90 -12.62
N GLY A 188 2.59 30.85 -12.85
CA GLY A 188 2.26 32.24 -13.19
C GLY A 188 2.26 33.22 -12.01
N ALA A 189 2.70 32.84 -10.81
CA ALA A 189 2.96 33.81 -9.75
C ALA A 189 4.22 34.64 -10.07
N SER A 190 4.30 35.87 -9.54
CA SER A 190 5.46 36.75 -9.69
C SER A 190 5.74 37.50 -8.39
N LEU A 191 7.01 37.80 -8.13
CA LEU A 191 7.47 38.64 -7.03
C LEU A 191 8.36 39.76 -7.58
N ASP A 192 8.27 40.94 -6.97
CA ASP A 192 9.19 42.03 -7.28
C ASP A 192 10.63 41.67 -6.90
N THR A 193 11.59 42.30 -7.57
CA THR A 193 13.02 41.99 -7.45
C THR A 193 13.53 42.07 -6.01
N CYS A 194 13.04 43.02 -5.21
CA CYS A 194 13.43 43.17 -3.81
C CYS A 194 13.04 41.94 -2.96
N TYR A 195 11.86 41.36 -3.19
CA TYR A 195 11.41 40.17 -2.47
C TYR A 195 12.18 38.91 -2.89
N LEU A 196 12.57 38.81 -4.16
CA LEU A 196 13.45 37.72 -4.65
C LEU A 196 14.84 37.80 -4.02
N GLN A 197 15.43 39.00 -3.98
CA GLN A 197 16.72 39.23 -3.32
C GLN A 197 16.68 38.91 -1.83
N ALA A 198 15.56 39.18 -1.16
CA ALA A 198 15.35 38.80 0.23
C ALA A 198 15.32 37.28 0.44
N LEU A 199 14.72 36.52 -0.49
CA LEU A 199 14.73 35.05 -0.45
C LEU A 199 16.14 34.49 -0.72
N ASP A 200 16.88 35.09 -1.64
CA ASP A 200 18.24 34.65 -1.98
C ASP A 200 19.22 34.88 -0.82
N GLU A 201 19.08 35.99 -0.08
CA GLU A 201 19.84 36.20 1.16
C GLU A 201 19.44 35.20 2.25
N LEU A 202 18.14 34.89 2.40
CA LEU A 202 17.68 33.87 3.33
C LEU A 202 18.30 32.50 3.00
N ASP A 203 18.31 32.11 1.73
CA ASP A 203 18.97 30.87 1.28
C ASP A 203 20.48 30.89 1.59
N ALA A 204 21.16 32.00 1.33
CA ALA A 204 22.58 32.14 1.63
C ALA A 204 22.89 32.01 3.12
N VAL A 205 22.04 32.57 4.01
CA VAL A 205 22.17 32.41 5.46
C VAL A 205 21.86 30.98 5.89
N LEU A 206 20.86 30.32 5.30
CA LEU A 206 20.52 28.93 5.60
C LEU A 206 21.62 27.94 5.19
N ASP A 207 22.37 28.24 4.12
CA ASP A 207 23.45 27.40 3.62
C ASP A 207 24.75 27.53 4.46
N LEU A 208 24.81 28.44 5.46
CA LEU A 208 25.95 28.55 6.38
C LEU A 208 25.99 27.37 7.38
N GLU A 209 27.08 26.61 7.42
CA GLU A 209 27.23 25.47 8.35
C GLU A 209 27.04 25.85 9.83
N ALA A 210 27.40 27.08 10.21
CA ALA A 210 27.24 27.59 11.58
C ALA A 210 25.78 27.70 12.04
N ASN A 211 24.81 27.63 11.11
CA ASN A 211 23.38 27.74 11.37
C ASN A 211 22.66 26.40 11.39
N GLU A 212 23.36 25.32 11.08
CA GLU A 212 22.78 23.99 10.93
C GLU A 212 23.28 23.06 12.03
N THR A 213 22.36 22.57 12.88
CA THR A 213 22.67 21.47 13.79
C THR A 213 22.44 20.14 13.08
N LYS A 214 23.51 19.36 12.90
CA LYS A 214 23.51 18.10 12.16
C LYS A 214 23.77 16.89 13.06
N PHE A 215 22.92 15.86 12.99
CA PHE A 215 23.05 14.65 13.81
C PHE A 215 22.32 13.43 13.22
N MET A 216 22.70 12.24 13.66
CA MET A 216 22.06 10.98 13.32
C MET A 216 21.10 10.52 14.41
N LEU A 217 19.99 9.90 14.01
CA LEU A 217 19.06 9.23 14.92
C LEU A 217 19.29 7.72 14.82
N ALA A 218 19.48 7.08 15.96
CA ALA A 218 19.51 5.63 16.06
C ALA A 218 18.09 5.04 16.04
N CYS A 219 17.99 3.74 15.76
CA CYS A 219 16.75 2.98 15.89
C CYS A 219 16.11 3.20 17.28
N GLY A 220 14.85 3.63 17.32
CA GLY A 220 14.16 3.94 18.58
C GLY A 220 14.42 5.36 19.13
N GLU A 221 15.12 6.21 18.37
CA GLU A 221 15.20 7.64 18.66
C GLU A 221 14.26 8.45 17.75
N ALA A 222 13.73 9.54 18.29
CA ALA A 222 12.89 10.48 17.55
C ALA A 222 13.43 11.91 17.63
N LEU A 223 13.34 12.65 16.52
CA LEU A 223 13.47 14.10 16.51
C LEU A 223 12.07 14.72 16.65
N LEU A 224 11.91 15.59 17.63
CA LEU A 224 10.71 16.40 17.83
C LEU A 224 11.06 17.87 17.65
N LEU A 225 10.28 18.63 16.90
CA LEU A 225 10.53 20.06 16.69
C LEU A 225 9.26 20.90 16.61
N ASN A 226 9.40 22.17 16.98
CA ASN A 226 8.44 23.22 16.66
C ASN A 226 8.68 23.71 15.23
N ASN A 227 7.82 23.25 14.31
CA ASN A 227 7.95 23.47 12.88
C ASN A 227 7.67 24.92 12.44
N ARG A 228 7.22 25.79 13.36
CA ARG A 228 7.08 27.24 13.11
C ARG A 228 8.30 28.03 13.60
N ARG A 229 9.19 27.45 14.42
CA ARG A 229 10.39 28.14 14.95
C ARG A 229 11.71 27.45 14.62
N ALA A 230 11.65 26.27 14.02
CA ALA A 230 12.80 25.55 13.50
C ALA A 230 12.50 24.98 12.11
N LEU A 231 13.42 25.20 11.19
CA LEU A 231 13.43 24.55 9.88
C LEU A 231 14.16 23.22 10.01
N HIS A 232 13.73 22.21 9.25
CA HIS A 232 14.38 20.91 9.24
C HIS A 232 14.78 20.50 7.83
N GLY A 233 15.84 19.72 7.74
CA GLY A 233 16.41 19.24 6.50
C GLY A 233 17.07 17.89 6.70
N ARG A 234 17.78 17.45 5.66
CA ARG A 234 18.42 16.15 5.65
C ARG A 234 19.57 16.11 4.65
N SER A 235 20.72 15.57 5.05
CA SER A 235 21.81 15.35 4.10
C SER A 235 21.46 14.24 3.09
N GLY A 236 22.15 14.23 1.94
CA GLY A 236 22.10 13.11 1.01
C GLY A 236 22.53 11.79 1.67
N PHE A 237 22.11 10.68 1.08
CA PHE A 237 22.48 9.32 1.47
C PHE A 237 22.52 8.39 0.26
N GLU A 238 23.01 7.17 0.45
CA GLU A 238 23.17 6.16 -0.60
C GLU A 238 21.85 5.79 -1.30
N GLU A 239 21.96 5.53 -2.61
CA GLU A 239 20.84 5.06 -3.43
C GLU A 239 20.53 3.59 -3.09
N GLY A 240 19.29 3.26 -2.73
CA GLY A 240 18.89 1.91 -2.31
C GLY A 240 18.90 1.64 -0.81
N SER A 241 19.20 2.64 0.02
CA SER A 241 19.21 2.50 1.49
C SER A 241 17.87 2.02 2.08
N SER A 242 17.94 1.21 3.14
CA SER A 242 16.79 0.72 3.91
C SER A 242 16.25 1.73 4.93
N ARG A 243 16.75 2.98 4.91
CA ARG A 243 16.34 4.06 5.82
C ARG A 243 14.82 4.19 5.90
N TYR A 244 14.29 4.03 7.11
CA TYR A 244 12.85 4.08 7.38
C TYR A 244 12.56 4.94 8.61
N PHE A 245 11.77 5.99 8.40
CA PHE A 245 11.30 6.89 9.45
C PHE A 245 9.78 7.01 9.42
N ILE A 246 9.17 7.18 10.59
CA ILE A 246 7.75 7.57 10.71
C ILE A 246 7.72 9.08 10.95
N ARG A 247 7.08 9.83 10.03
CA ARG A 247 6.84 11.26 10.21
C ARG A 247 5.46 11.52 10.80
N LEU A 248 5.39 12.34 11.83
CA LEU A 248 4.17 12.83 12.46
C LEU A 248 4.01 14.33 12.26
N ARG A 249 2.77 14.77 12.02
CA ARG A 249 2.39 16.19 12.04
C ARG A 249 1.10 16.38 12.80
N GLN A 250 1.08 17.39 13.67
CA GLN A 250 -0.07 17.69 14.52
C GLN A 250 -0.24 19.20 14.72
N PHE A 251 -1.49 19.66 14.72
CA PHE A 251 -1.83 20.98 15.26
C PHE A 251 -1.87 20.89 16.78
N MET A 252 -1.08 21.73 17.43
CA MET A 252 -1.04 21.89 18.88
C MET A 252 -0.63 23.31 19.22
N ASP A 253 -0.64 23.62 20.52
CA ASP A 253 -0.29 24.92 21.11
C ASP A 253 0.79 24.63 22.16
N LEU A 254 2.04 24.59 21.70
CA LEU A 254 3.22 24.16 22.47
C LEU A 254 3.53 25.15 23.60
N ASP A 255 3.43 26.46 23.33
CA ASP A 255 3.70 27.49 24.33
C ASP A 255 2.73 27.38 25.51
N ARG A 256 1.43 27.14 25.24
CA ARG A 256 0.45 26.89 26.30
C ARG A 256 0.77 25.61 27.07
N LEU A 257 1.09 24.52 26.38
CA LEU A 257 1.43 23.24 27.02
C LEU A 257 2.67 23.37 27.92
N ALA A 258 3.64 24.23 27.56
CA ALA A 258 4.86 24.46 28.32
C ALA A 258 4.66 25.21 29.65
N VAL A 259 3.62 26.06 29.75
CA VAL A 259 3.32 26.87 30.95
C VAL A 259 2.25 26.24 31.86
N MET A 260 1.55 25.21 31.39
CA MET A 260 0.69 24.40 32.24
C MET A 260 1.57 23.67 33.29
N SER A 261 1.15 23.61 34.57
CA SER A 261 1.82 22.78 35.61
C SER A 261 2.08 21.32 35.14
N PRO A 262 2.89 20.48 35.81
CA PRO A 262 2.86 19.02 35.60
C PRO A 262 1.74 18.31 36.39
N SER A 263 1.17 18.97 37.41
CA SER A 263 0.21 18.39 38.38
C SER A 263 -1.21 18.15 37.85
N TRP A 264 -1.43 18.19 36.53
CA TRP A 264 -2.75 17.97 35.90
C TRP A 264 -3.23 16.51 35.96
N GLY A 265 -2.55 15.68 36.75
CA GLY A 265 -2.83 14.26 36.97
C GLY A 265 -3.85 13.93 38.05
N ASN A 266 -4.37 14.86 38.86
CA ASN A 266 -5.35 14.49 39.90
C ASN A 266 -6.81 14.36 39.42
N ARG A 267 -7.10 14.60 38.13
CA ARG A 267 -8.36 14.14 37.50
C ARG A 267 -8.21 12.87 36.68
N ILE A 268 -7.02 12.25 36.68
CA ILE A 268 -6.80 10.94 36.07
C ILE A 268 -7.29 9.84 37.01
N ALA A 269 -7.28 10.05 38.34
CA ALA A 269 -7.86 9.09 39.26
C ALA A 269 -9.37 8.87 39.00
N SER A 270 -10.21 9.87 38.73
CA SER A 270 -11.65 9.61 38.54
C SER A 270 -12.04 8.92 37.22
N VAL A 271 -11.12 8.79 36.25
CA VAL A 271 -11.34 7.99 35.03
C VAL A 271 -10.53 6.69 35.03
N PHE A 272 -9.44 6.62 35.81
CA PHE A 272 -8.57 5.44 35.96
C PHE A 272 -8.65 4.76 37.35
N SER A 273 -9.56 5.15 38.25
CA SER A 273 -9.72 4.56 39.60
C SER A 273 -11.09 3.95 39.90
N ARG A 274 -12.00 3.79 38.93
CA ARG A 274 -13.10 2.82 39.09
C ARG A 274 -12.60 1.39 38.87
N ARG A 275 -11.69 0.96 39.74
CA ARG A 275 -11.59 -0.37 40.35
C ARG A 275 -10.30 -0.46 41.17
N LYS A 276 -10.48 -0.47 42.49
CA LYS A 276 -9.59 -1.05 43.50
C LYS A 276 -10.50 -1.62 44.61
N PRO A 277 -10.02 -2.47 45.52
CA PRO A 277 -9.27 -3.72 45.31
C PRO A 277 -9.80 -4.86 46.24
N GLY A 278 -9.82 -6.11 45.76
CA GLY A 278 -9.71 -7.32 46.59
C GLY A 278 -10.87 -7.80 47.51
N ARG A 279 -11.31 -9.05 47.25
CA ARG A 279 -11.84 -10.09 48.18
C ARG A 279 -13.10 -9.80 49.04
N LEU A 280 -14.22 -10.45 48.72
CA LEU A 280 -14.79 -11.63 49.42
C LEU A 280 -16.25 -11.90 48.96
N ALA A 281 -16.42 -13.07 48.33
CA ALA A 281 -17.50 -14.06 48.47
C ALA A 281 -19.01 -13.68 48.41
N ILE A 282 -19.72 -14.43 47.52
CA ILE A 282 -21.15 -14.87 47.49
C ILE A 282 -22.21 -13.74 47.38
N GLU A 283 -23.16 -13.67 46.44
CA GLU A 283 -24.14 -14.66 45.96
C GLU A 283 -24.66 -14.41 44.53
N ARG A 284 -25.29 -15.47 44.01
CA ARG A 284 -25.78 -15.73 42.63
C ARG A 284 -26.91 -14.78 42.19
N HIS A 285 -26.88 -14.34 40.93
CA HIS A 285 -27.88 -14.77 39.92
C HIS A 285 -27.56 -14.29 38.49
N ASP A 286 -27.87 -15.19 37.56
CA ASP A 286 -27.55 -15.21 36.12
C ASP A 286 -28.12 -14.06 35.29
N ILE A 287 -27.33 -13.51 34.34
CA ILE A 287 -27.75 -13.20 32.95
C ILE A 287 -26.52 -13.31 32.00
N LYS A 288 -26.74 -13.97 30.85
CA LYS A 288 -25.85 -14.65 29.91
C LYS A 288 -24.85 -13.81 29.07
N GLU A 289 -23.67 -14.42 28.90
CA GLU A 289 -22.83 -14.60 27.68
C GLU A 289 -22.87 -13.58 26.53
N ALA A 290 -21.85 -12.69 26.49
CA ALA A 290 -21.32 -12.10 25.25
C ALA A 290 -19.94 -11.40 25.43
N GLY A 291 -19.51 -11.11 26.67
CA GLY A 291 -18.31 -10.31 26.96
C GLY A 291 -17.00 -11.08 27.21
N ALA A 292 -17.02 -12.41 27.24
CA ALA A 292 -15.87 -13.21 27.72
C ALA A 292 -14.74 -13.40 26.69
N GLN A 293 -14.98 -13.23 25.39
CA GLN A 293 -13.97 -13.57 24.37
C GLN A 293 -12.95 -12.46 24.07
N GLN A 294 -13.16 -11.23 24.54
CA GLN A 294 -12.31 -10.09 24.16
C GLN A 294 -11.29 -9.68 25.23
N ALA A 295 -11.58 -9.92 26.51
CA ALA A 295 -10.64 -9.64 27.61
C ALA A 295 -9.56 -10.72 27.80
N VAL A 296 -9.79 -11.95 27.33
CA VAL A 296 -8.81 -13.06 27.38
C VAL A 296 -7.65 -12.86 26.40
N ARG A 297 -7.81 -12.05 25.35
CA ARG A 297 -6.83 -11.92 24.26
C ARG A 297 -5.70 -10.94 24.53
N SER A 298 -5.88 -9.96 25.43
CA SER A 298 -4.83 -8.98 25.76
C SER A 298 -3.92 -9.42 26.92
N SER A 299 -4.34 -10.37 27.76
CA SER A 299 -3.49 -10.99 28.78
C SER A 299 -2.63 -12.13 28.23
N ALA A 300 -3.05 -12.77 27.13
CA ALA A 300 -2.30 -13.87 26.52
C ALA A 300 -0.95 -13.43 25.94
N ALA A 301 -0.85 -12.24 25.33
CA ALA A 301 0.40 -11.79 24.69
C ALA A 301 1.57 -11.56 25.66
N SER A 302 1.28 -11.16 26.91
CA SER A 302 2.32 -10.95 27.92
C SER A 302 2.67 -12.23 28.69
N GLY A 303 1.72 -13.15 28.89
CA GLY A 303 1.99 -14.47 29.49
C GLY A 303 2.57 -15.51 28.52
N MET A 304 2.41 -15.33 27.20
CA MET A 304 2.92 -16.27 26.18
C MET A 304 4.45 -16.30 26.08
N LEU A 305 5.15 -15.25 26.52
CA LEU A 305 6.62 -15.23 26.59
C LEU A 305 7.16 -15.98 27.80
N GLU A 306 6.44 -15.95 28.92
CA GLU A 306 6.82 -16.65 30.14
C GLU A 306 6.82 -18.18 29.93
N ASN A 307 6.00 -18.68 29.00
CA ASN A 307 5.91 -20.10 28.65
C ASN A 307 6.50 -20.45 27.28
N TYR A 308 7.17 -19.52 26.59
CA TYR A 308 7.67 -19.76 25.22
C TYR A 308 8.66 -20.93 25.14
N GLU A 309 9.61 -21.00 26.08
CA GLU A 309 10.55 -22.13 26.16
C GLU A 309 9.84 -23.43 26.56
N TYR A 310 8.82 -23.36 27.42
CA TYR A 310 7.98 -24.52 27.76
C TYR A 310 7.20 -25.04 26.54
N LEU A 311 6.70 -24.16 25.67
CA LEU A 311 6.00 -24.55 24.43
C LEU A 311 6.94 -25.20 23.41
N LEU A 312 8.23 -24.86 23.42
CA LEU A 312 9.22 -25.45 22.52
C LEU A 312 9.77 -26.80 23.01
N GLN A 313 9.89 -26.97 24.33
CA GLN A 313 10.61 -28.11 24.93
C GLN A 313 9.71 -29.05 25.76
N GLY A 314 8.50 -28.62 26.10
CA GLY A 314 7.54 -29.39 26.90
C GLY A 314 6.70 -30.36 26.08
N ASP A 315 6.07 -31.29 26.79
CA ASP A 315 5.00 -32.15 26.25
C ASP A 315 3.68 -31.34 26.26
N VAL A 316 3.42 -30.65 25.15
CA VAL A 316 2.29 -29.73 24.98
C VAL A 316 1.48 -30.13 23.76
N ALA A 317 0.15 -30.02 23.88
CA ALA A 317 -0.78 -30.32 22.80
C ALA A 317 -0.57 -29.41 21.58
N ASP A 318 -0.67 -29.99 20.38
CA ASP A 318 -0.55 -29.30 19.09
C ASP A 318 -1.39 -28.03 18.97
N ALA A 319 -2.65 -28.09 19.43
CA ALA A 319 -3.58 -26.97 19.34
C ALA A 319 -3.05 -25.72 20.05
N ASP A 320 -2.41 -25.89 21.21
CA ASP A 320 -1.88 -24.79 22.01
C ASP A 320 -0.63 -24.18 21.35
N ILE A 321 0.24 -25.02 20.79
CA ILE A 321 1.44 -24.57 20.04
C ILE A 321 1.02 -23.77 18.81
N ILE A 322 0.04 -24.26 18.04
CA ILE A 322 -0.46 -23.60 16.84
C ILE A 322 -1.13 -22.26 17.18
N ASP A 323 -1.96 -22.20 18.23
CA ASP A 323 -2.63 -20.97 18.64
C ASP A 323 -1.66 -19.93 19.22
N ALA A 324 -0.63 -20.37 19.95
CA ALA A 324 0.49 -19.53 20.35
C ALA A 324 1.26 -19.01 19.11
N GLY A 325 1.55 -19.87 18.14
CA GLY A 325 2.20 -19.51 16.87
C GLY A 325 1.41 -18.45 16.10
N ARG A 326 0.10 -18.64 15.92
CA ARG A 326 -0.80 -17.68 15.24
C ARG A 326 -0.88 -16.35 15.97
N SER A 327 -0.94 -16.37 17.29
CA SER A 327 -1.01 -15.14 18.09
C SER A 327 0.31 -14.37 18.04
N THR A 328 1.44 -15.10 18.06
CA THR A 328 2.79 -14.56 17.93
C THR A 328 3.03 -13.98 16.53
N LEU A 329 2.55 -14.65 15.48
CA LEU A 329 2.54 -14.14 14.10
C LEU A 329 1.76 -12.82 14.02
N ARG A 330 0.53 -12.77 14.57
CA ARG A 330 -0.30 -11.56 14.56
C ARG A 330 0.38 -10.38 15.25
N ALA A 331 1.13 -10.65 16.32
CA ALA A 331 1.90 -9.65 17.06
C ALA A 331 3.14 -9.14 16.30
N GLY A 332 3.53 -9.77 15.19
CA GLY A 332 4.70 -9.39 14.40
C GLY A 332 6.02 -10.00 14.87
N ARG A 333 5.96 -11.04 15.71
CA ARG A 333 7.12 -11.75 16.26
C ARG A 333 7.45 -12.97 15.38
N PHE A 334 7.98 -12.71 14.20
CA PHE A 334 8.04 -13.72 13.15
C PHE A 334 9.03 -14.85 13.43
N ILE A 335 10.16 -14.55 14.09
CA ILE A 335 11.16 -15.57 14.44
C ILE A 335 10.61 -16.55 15.49
N GLU A 336 9.85 -16.04 16.45
CA GLU A 336 9.23 -16.84 17.49
C GLU A 336 8.05 -17.65 16.95
N ALA A 337 7.22 -17.03 16.13
CA ALA A 337 6.14 -17.74 15.44
C ALA A 337 6.67 -18.86 14.54
N ARG A 338 7.79 -18.61 13.84
CA ARG A 338 8.49 -19.59 13.01
C ARG A 338 8.83 -20.84 13.82
N ARG A 339 9.52 -20.68 14.96
CA ARG A 339 9.92 -21.82 15.81
C ARG A 339 8.73 -22.59 16.36
N LEU A 340 7.65 -21.90 16.76
CA LEU A 340 6.43 -22.56 17.21
C LEU A 340 5.77 -23.37 16.08
N PHE A 341 5.73 -22.84 14.87
CA PHE A 341 5.20 -23.56 13.71
C PHE A 341 6.10 -24.71 13.26
N GLU A 342 7.42 -24.54 13.29
CA GLU A 342 8.39 -25.63 13.05
C GLU A 342 8.16 -26.77 14.07
N ARG A 343 8.02 -26.43 15.36
CA ARG A 343 7.69 -27.40 16.42
C ARG A 343 6.34 -28.09 16.20
N ALA A 344 5.31 -27.37 15.76
CA ALA A 344 4.02 -27.98 15.45
C ALA A 344 4.11 -28.97 14.28
N LEU A 345 4.96 -28.71 13.27
CA LEU A 345 5.18 -29.64 12.16
C LEU A 345 6.01 -30.88 12.55
N GLU A 346 6.78 -30.83 13.65
CA GLU A 346 7.41 -32.03 14.19
C GLU A 346 6.39 -33.02 14.78
N GLN A 347 5.24 -32.53 15.25
CA GLN A 347 4.14 -33.35 15.80
C GLN A 347 3.15 -33.78 14.70
N ASP A 348 2.71 -32.83 13.87
CA ASP A 348 1.82 -33.07 12.74
C ASP A 348 2.38 -32.43 11.47
N ASP A 349 3.21 -33.21 10.76
CA ASP A 349 3.78 -32.80 9.49
C ASP A 349 2.72 -32.62 8.38
N GLN A 350 1.47 -33.06 8.55
CA GLN A 350 0.41 -32.90 7.54
C GLN A 350 -0.39 -31.60 7.72
N ASN A 351 -0.08 -30.79 8.74
CA ASN A 351 -0.86 -29.60 9.03
C ASN A 351 -0.72 -28.49 7.96
N ILE A 352 -1.66 -28.46 7.01
CA ILE A 352 -1.69 -27.51 5.90
C ILE A 352 -1.70 -26.06 6.39
N SER A 353 -2.48 -25.75 7.43
CA SER A 353 -2.59 -24.39 7.97
C SER A 353 -1.24 -23.89 8.47
N VAL A 354 -0.49 -24.73 9.18
CA VAL A 354 0.83 -24.38 9.71
C VAL A 354 1.84 -24.20 8.58
N LYS A 355 1.86 -25.11 7.57
CA LYS A 355 2.74 -24.97 6.39
C LYS A 355 2.51 -23.64 5.66
N PHE A 356 1.26 -23.18 5.51
CA PHE A 356 0.98 -21.87 4.91
C PHE A 356 1.49 -20.70 5.75
N SER A 357 1.26 -20.72 7.07
CA SER A 357 1.77 -19.68 7.98
C SER A 357 3.30 -19.63 7.96
N LEU A 358 3.96 -20.79 7.95
CA LEU A 358 5.42 -20.89 7.89
C LEU A 358 5.97 -20.44 6.52
N SER A 359 5.34 -20.84 5.41
CA SER A 359 5.67 -20.36 4.07
C SER A 359 5.56 -18.82 3.95
N ALA A 360 4.54 -18.22 4.59
CA ALA A 360 4.41 -16.76 4.64
C ALA A 360 5.54 -16.09 5.43
N ILE A 361 5.96 -16.69 6.53
CA ILE A 361 7.08 -16.21 7.35
C ILE A 361 8.40 -16.32 6.58
N TYR A 362 8.69 -17.47 5.98
CA TYR A 362 9.90 -17.67 5.18
C TYR A 362 9.99 -16.65 4.04
N GLN A 363 8.90 -16.45 3.29
CA GLN A 363 8.84 -15.41 2.25
C GLN A 363 9.07 -14.00 2.81
N TYR A 364 8.53 -13.68 3.99
CA TYR A 364 8.72 -12.37 4.64
C TYR A 364 10.17 -12.16 5.09
N LEU A 365 10.85 -13.22 5.53
CA LEU A 365 12.24 -13.20 5.97
C LEU A 365 13.26 -13.33 4.82
N GLY A 366 12.79 -13.46 3.57
CA GLY A 366 13.64 -13.57 2.39
C GLY A 366 14.09 -14.99 2.03
N ASP A 367 13.58 -16.02 2.71
CA ASP A 367 13.80 -17.42 2.37
C ASP A 367 12.77 -17.89 1.32
N GLU A 368 13.04 -17.56 0.05
CA GLU A 368 12.14 -17.92 -1.05
C GLU A 368 12.14 -19.44 -1.32
N ALA A 369 13.30 -20.09 -1.22
CA ALA A 369 13.44 -21.53 -1.46
C ALA A 369 12.68 -22.37 -0.41
N GLY A 370 12.85 -22.06 0.88
CA GLY A 370 12.09 -22.74 1.94
C GLY A 370 10.59 -22.49 1.81
N SER A 371 10.18 -21.26 1.44
CA SER A 371 8.78 -20.94 1.21
C SER A 371 8.16 -21.72 0.05
N GLU A 372 8.91 -21.90 -1.04
CA GLU A 372 8.50 -22.71 -2.19
C GLU A 372 8.40 -24.20 -1.85
N GLN A 373 9.39 -24.75 -1.15
CA GLN A 373 9.39 -26.15 -0.73
C GLN A 373 8.16 -26.49 0.13
N LEU A 374 7.78 -25.60 1.06
CA LEU A 374 6.55 -25.80 1.86
C LEU A 374 5.29 -25.78 0.99
N ARG A 375 5.21 -24.88 0.00
CA ARG A 375 4.08 -24.82 -0.95
C ARG A 375 3.99 -26.07 -1.82
N GLN A 376 5.13 -26.59 -2.28
CA GLN A 376 5.19 -27.84 -3.03
C GLN A 376 4.70 -29.01 -2.17
N ARG A 377 5.19 -29.11 -0.93
CA ARG A 377 4.75 -30.16 0.02
C ARG A 377 3.26 -30.10 0.31
N ILE A 378 2.67 -28.91 0.41
CA ILE A 378 1.20 -28.76 0.56
C ILE A 378 0.47 -29.41 -0.61
N ALA A 379 0.87 -29.11 -1.85
CA ALA A 379 0.21 -29.67 -3.02
C ALA A 379 0.41 -31.19 -3.15
N HIS A 380 1.63 -31.69 -2.88
CA HIS A 380 1.94 -33.12 -3.04
C HIS A 380 1.35 -34.00 -1.94
N GLN A 381 1.41 -33.56 -0.67
CA GLN A 381 1.04 -34.39 0.48
C GLN A 381 -0.42 -34.22 0.87
N SER A 382 -1.00 -33.03 0.66
CA SER A 382 -2.37 -32.72 1.07
C SER A 382 -3.04 -31.75 0.07
N PRO A 383 -3.21 -32.17 -1.20
CA PRO A 383 -3.72 -31.29 -2.26
C PRO A 383 -5.11 -30.73 -1.95
N PHE A 384 -5.96 -31.54 -1.31
CA PHE A 384 -7.31 -31.16 -0.89
C PHE A 384 -7.31 -30.68 0.56
N ASN A 385 -7.82 -29.47 0.80
CA ASN A 385 -8.06 -28.95 2.13
C ASN A 385 -9.52 -29.19 2.53
N GLY A 386 -9.76 -30.33 3.17
CA GLY A 386 -11.09 -30.82 3.58
C GLY A 386 -11.73 -31.75 2.55
N THR A 387 -12.86 -32.34 2.96
CA THR A 387 -13.73 -33.19 2.13
C THR A 387 -15.14 -32.61 2.10
N PHE A 388 -15.94 -33.00 1.10
CA PHE A 388 -17.36 -32.70 1.11
C PHE A 388 -18.08 -33.63 2.11
N THR A 389 -18.82 -33.02 3.03
CA THR A 389 -19.54 -33.71 4.11
C THR A 389 -21.02 -33.31 4.14
N ASN A 390 -21.34 -32.13 3.60
CA ASN A 390 -22.69 -31.63 3.53
C ASN A 390 -23.35 -32.05 2.22
N THR A 391 -24.52 -32.65 2.31
CA THR A 391 -25.31 -33.11 1.16
C THR A 391 -26.48 -32.19 0.83
N ASP A 392 -26.75 -31.19 1.68
CA ASP A 392 -27.90 -30.29 1.57
C ASP A 392 -27.58 -28.98 0.82
N VAL A 393 -26.31 -28.74 0.50
CA VAL A 393 -25.85 -27.54 -0.23
C VAL A 393 -24.93 -27.97 -1.37
N PRO A 394 -24.84 -27.18 -2.47
CA PRO A 394 -23.97 -27.55 -3.56
C PRO A 394 -22.49 -27.49 -3.20
N LYS A 395 -21.73 -28.38 -3.83
CA LYS A 395 -20.31 -28.65 -3.60
C LYS A 395 -19.47 -27.91 -4.63
N VAL A 396 -18.67 -26.95 -4.19
CA VAL A 396 -17.79 -26.16 -5.05
C VAL A 396 -16.33 -26.48 -4.75
N LEU A 397 -15.65 -27.12 -5.71
CA LEU A 397 -14.20 -27.32 -5.65
C LEU A 397 -13.49 -26.05 -6.14
N ARG A 398 -12.87 -25.33 -5.23
CA ARG A 398 -12.06 -24.16 -5.54
C ARG A 398 -10.65 -24.60 -5.88
N VAL A 399 -10.05 -24.00 -6.92
CA VAL A 399 -8.68 -24.34 -7.32
C VAL A 399 -7.75 -23.15 -7.20
N ARG A 400 -6.53 -23.41 -6.71
CA ARG A 400 -5.42 -22.45 -6.64
C ARG A 400 -4.10 -23.07 -7.12
N GLY A 401 -3.27 -22.25 -7.76
CA GLY A 401 -1.90 -22.57 -8.13
C GLY A 401 -0.89 -22.13 -7.07
N LEU A 402 0.18 -22.91 -6.87
CA LEU A 402 1.15 -22.70 -5.80
C LEU A 402 2.62 -22.44 -6.21
N LYS A 403 3.11 -22.72 -7.43
CA LYS A 403 4.56 -22.56 -7.79
C LYS A 403 5.04 -21.11 -7.87
N ASP A 404 4.37 -20.22 -8.61
CA ASP A 404 4.84 -18.84 -8.85
C ASP A 404 3.98 -17.72 -8.22
N ILE A 405 3.48 -17.99 -7.01
CA ILE A 405 2.71 -17.05 -6.20
C ILE A 405 3.54 -16.54 -5.02
N LYS A 406 3.14 -15.40 -4.45
CA LYS A 406 3.71 -14.92 -3.18
C LYS A 406 2.70 -15.08 -2.07
N TYR A 407 2.99 -15.97 -1.13
CA TYR A 407 2.28 -16.05 0.14
C TYR A 407 3.08 -15.22 1.15
N THR A 408 2.55 -14.09 1.61
CA THR A 408 3.31 -13.13 2.42
C THR A 408 2.48 -12.58 3.58
N LEU A 409 3.12 -11.83 4.48
CA LEU A 409 2.47 -11.23 5.64
C LEU A 409 2.09 -9.77 5.35
N MET A 410 0.83 -9.42 5.60
CA MET A 410 0.36 -8.03 5.55
C MET A 410 -0.15 -7.58 6.91
N LYS A 411 0.26 -6.39 7.33
CA LYS A 411 -0.24 -5.76 8.56
C LYS A 411 -1.67 -5.24 8.35
N GLY A 412 -2.61 -5.81 9.07
CA GLY A 412 -4.00 -5.35 9.14
C GLY A 412 -4.33 -4.69 10.48
N LYS A 413 -5.61 -4.32 10.66
CA LYS A 413 -6.11 -3.73 11.93
C LYS A 413 -5.97 -4.64 13.15
N ARG A 414 -5.88 -5.96 12.94
CA ARG A 414 -5.80 -7.00 13.99
C ARG A 414 -4.40 -7.63 14.08
N GLY A 415 -3.37 -6.96 13.57
CA GLY A 415 -2.01 -7.50 13.47
C GLY A 415 -1.68 -8.04 12.08
N TYR A 416 -0.57 -8.75 11.97
CA TYR A 416 -0.16 -9.41 10.72
C TYR A 416 -1.05 -10.60 10.39
N LYS A 417 -1.26 -10.82 9.10
CA LYS A 417 -1.94 -11.99 8.57
C LYS A 417 -1.28 -12.45 7.28
N GLU A 418 -1.41 -13.72 7.01
CA GLU A 418 -1.07 -14.32 5.74
C GLU A 418 -1.95 -13.74 4.63
N THR A 419 -1.38 -13.56 3.45
CA THR A 419 -2.07 -13.09 2.26
C THR A 419 -1.44 -13.72 1.04
N LEU A 420 -2.29 -14.41 0.27
CA LEU A 420 -1.98 -14.80 -1.09
C LEU A 420 -1.99 -13.57 -1.99
N GLN A 421 -0.86 -13.27 -2.61
CA GLN A 421 -0.74 -12.22 -3.60
C GLN A 421 -0.46 -12.82 -4.98
N ARG A 422 -1.08 -12.20 -5.99
CA ARG A 422 -0.89 -12.47 -7.42
C ARG A 422 -1.48 -13.81 -7.87
N GLY A 423 -1.61 -13.97 -9.18
CA GLY A 423 -2.09 -15.18 -9.83
C GLY A 423 -3.59 -15.45 -9.70
N HIS A 424 -4.28 -14.92 -8.70
CA HIS A 424 -5.69 -15.26 -8.47
C HIS A 424 -6.57 -14.02 -8.41
N PHE A 425 -7.79 -14.11 -8.97
CA PHE A 425 -8.81 -13.10 -8.71
C PHE A 425 -9.49 -13.36 -7.36
N SER A 426 -10.00 -12.28 -6.74
CA SER A 426 -10.59 -12.36 -5.41
C SER A 426 -12.10 -12.58 -5.49
N LEU A 427 -12.59 -13.61 -4.79
CA LEU A 427 -14.02 -13.90 -4.67
C LEU A 427 -14.74 -13.04 -3.64
N LYS A 428 -14.00 -12.30 -2.80
CA LYS A 428 -14.51 -11.61 -1.60
C LYS A 428 -15.74 -10.73 -1.87
N GLU A 429 -15.75 -10.06 -3.01
CA GLU A 429 -16.81 -9.12 -3.41
C GLU A 429 -17.62 -9.64 -4.60
N LEU A 430 -17.33 -10.85 -5.10
CA LEU A 430 -17.99 -11.45 -6.26
C LEU A 430 -19.10 -12.42 -5.84
N CYS A 431 -18.87 -13.23 -4.81
CA CYS A 431 -19.85 -14.22 -4.38
C CYS A 431 -19.80 -14.48 -2.87
N ASN A 432 -20.93 -14.91 -2.30
CA ASN A 432 -21.01 -15.35 -0.91
C ASN A 432 -20.76 -16.86 -0.79
N LEU A 433 -19.50 -17.25 -0.60
CA LEU A 433 -19.11 -18.66 -0.51
C LEU A 433 -19.73 -19.44 0.68
N ARG A 434 -20.48 -18.78 1.58
CA ARG A 434 -21.18 -19.47 2.68
C ARG A 434 -22.42 -20.23 2.22
N ASP A 435 -22.88 -19.95 1.01
CA ASP A 435 -24.07 -20.58 0.43
C ASP A 435 -23.72 -21.94 -0.23
N TYR A 436 -22.44 -22.33 -0.20
CA TYR A 436 -21.90 -23.54 -0.80
C TYR A 436 -20.99 -24.27 0.20
N GLU A 437 -20.90 -25.60 0.08
CA GLU A 437 -19.80 -26.33 0.70
C GLU A 437 -18.57 -26.21 -0.21
N THR A 438 -17.44 -25.72 0.33
CA THR A 438 -16.24 -25.49 -0.48
C THR A 438 -15.07 -26.32 -0.01
N VAL A 439 -14.45 -27.05 -0.93
CA VAL A 439 -13.14 -27.69 -0.74
C VAL A 439 -12.11 -26.94 -1.60
N MET A 440 -10.87 -26.81 -1.13
CA MET A 440 -9.79 -26.18 -1.90
C MET A 440 -8.81 -27.24 -2.42
N LEU A 441 -8.65 -27.32 -3.73
CA LEU A 441 -7.59 -28.04 -4.42
C LEU A 441 -6.38 -27.11 -4.65
N SER A 442 -5.21 -27.54 -4.20
CA SER A 442 -3.94 -26.86 -4.38
C SER A 442 -3.08 -27.62 -5.39
N ILE A 443 -2.67 -26.94 -6.46
CA ILE A 443 -1.86 -27.50 -7.52
C ILE A 443 -0.53 -26.77 -7.55
N PHE A 444 0.59 -27.47 -7.48
CA PHE A 444 1.89 -26.81 -7.58
C PHE A 444 2.21 -26.47 -9.03
N ASP A 445 2.30 -27.48 -9.90
CA ASP A 445 2.66 -27.31 -11.31
C ASP A 445 2.06 -28.37 -12.24
N GLU A 446 2.67 -28.56 -13.42
CA GLU A 446 2.23 -29.47 -14.46
C GLU A 446 2.58 -30.94 -14.22
N GLU A 447 3.33 -31.30 -13.18
CA GLU A 447 3.62 -32.70 -12.86
C GLU A 447 2.46 -33.34 -12.08
N GLU A 448 1.61 -32.51 -11.48
CA GLU A 448 0.47 -32.92 -10.68
C GLU A 448 -0.60 -33.65 -11.51
N ASP A 449 -0.96 -34.86 -11.10
CA ASP A 449 -2.06 -35.61 -11.70
C ASP A 449 -3.07 -36.04 -10.65
N HIS A 450 -4.09 -35.21 -10.47
CA HIS A 450 -5.13 -35.45 -9.47
C HIS A 450 -6.26 -36.34 -10.01
N VAL A 451 -6.88 -37.09 -9.11
CA VAL A 451 -8.09 -37.88 -9.34
C VAL A 451 -9.05 -37.55 -8.19
N LEU A 452 -10.30 -37.24 -8.52
CA LEU A 452 -11.34 -36.96 -7.54
C LEU A 452 -11.88 -38.28 -6.99
N SER A 453 -11.77 -38.46 -5.66
CA SER A 453 -12.51 -39.52 -4.95
C SER A 453 -13.97 -39.11 -4.74
N SER A 454 -14.80 -40.04 -4.24
CA SER A 454 -16.19 -39.77 -3.87
C SER A 454 -16.33 -38.57 -2.93
N ASP A 455 -15.38 -38.42 -2.02
CA ASP A 455 -15.39 -37.39 -0.96
C ASP A 455 -14.96 -36.01 -1.47
N HIS A 456 -14.44 -35.96 -2.70
CA HIS A 456 -13.97 -34.74 -3.36
C HIS A 456 -14.70 -34.46 -4.67
N LEU A 457 -15.79 -35.16 -4.97
CA LEU A 457 -16.57 -34.95 -6.20
C LEU A 457 -17.46 -33.70 -6.05
N PRO A 458 -17.22 -32.62 -6.82
CA PRO A 458 -17.99 -31.39 -6.74
C PRO A 458 -19.11 -31.32 -7.79
N ASP A 459 -20.05 -30.40 -7.56
CA ASP A 459 -21.02 -29.95 -8.55
C ASP A 459 -20.42 -28.89 -9.50
N LEU A 460 -19.38 -28.18 -9.05
CA LEU A 460 -18.69 -27.13 -9.81
C LEU A 460 -17.21 -27.04 -9.46
N ILE A 461 -16.35 -26.89 -10.47
CA ILE A 461 -14.95 -26.46 -10.31
C ILE A 461 -14.86 -24.94 -10.53
N LEU A 462 -14.42 -24.21 -9.51
CA LEU A 462 -14.19 -22.77 -9.58
C LEU A 462 -12.70 -22.47 -9.72
N ASN A 463 -12.26 -22.23 -10.97
CA ASN A 463 -10.87 -21.87 -11.25
C ASN A 463 -10.63 -20.39 -10.97
N THR A 464 -9.89 -20.10 -9.89
CA THR A 464 -9.49 -18.72 -9.56
C THR A 464 -8.13 -18.32 -10.11
N MET A 465 -7.37 -19.27 -10.68
CA MET A 465 -6.11 -18.99 -11.36
C MET A 465 -6.41 -18.13 -12.60
N SER A 466 -5.71 -17.01 -12.71
CA SER A 466 -6.14 -15.88 -13.53
C SER A 466 -5.05 -15.28 -14.42
N CYS A 467 -3.81 -15.77 -14.26
CA CYS A 467 -2.62 -15.28 -14.95
C CYS A 467 -1.95 -16.45 -15.69
N GLY A 468 -2.18 -16.55 -17.00
CA GLY A 468 -1.56 -17.59 -17.84
C GLY A 468 -0.04 -17.57 -17.81
N ASP A 469 0.57 -16.39 -17.63
CA ASP A 469 2.03 -16.22 -17.50
C ASP A 469 2.63 -16.93 -16.29
N ARG A 470 1.91 -16.95 -15.15
CA ARG A 470 2.46 -17.42 -13.87
C ARG A 470 2.03 -18.82 -13.48
N MET A 471 0.91 -19.31 -13.98
CA MET A 471 0.37 -20.61 -13.53
C MET A 471 0.15 -21.54 -14.70
N ARG A 472 0.94 -21.41 -15.78
CA ARG A 472 0.84 -22.33 -16.92
C ARG A 472 0.89 -23.78 -16.47
N GLY A 473 1.85 -24.14 -15.60
CA GLY A 473 1.96 -25.51 -15.09
C GLY A 473 0.70 -26.00 -14.36
N ALA A 474 0.26 -25.25 -13.34
CA ALA A 474 -0.93 -25.60 -12.56
C ALA A 474 -2.24 -25.58 -13.39
N LEU A 475 -2.34 -24.66 -14.37
CA LEU A 475 -3.47 -24.63 -15.31
C LEU A 475 -3.46 -25.85 -16.24
N THR A 476 -2.29 -26.32 -16.69
CA THR A 476 -2.14 -27.55 -17.48
C THR A 476 -2.59 -28.78 -16.68
N ALA A 477 -2.22 -28.86 -15.40
CA ALA A 477 -2.69 -29.92 -14.52
C ALA A 477 -4.21 -29.88 -14.30
N LEU A 478 -4.78 -28.70 -14.05
CA LEU A 478 -6.24 -28.55 -13.94
C LEU A 478 -6.97 -28.88 -15.25
N ASP A 479 -6.36 -28.58 -16.40
CA ASP A 479 -6.90 -28.91 -17.71
C ASP A 479 -6.98 -30.43 -17.90
N ARG A 480 -5.95 -31.19 -17.50
CA ARG A 480 -6.00 -32.66 -17.48
C ARG A 480 -7.08 -33.19 -16.55
N LEU A 481 -7.21 -32.62 -15.35
CA LEU A 481 -8.29 -32.99 -14.42
C LEU A 481 -9.66 -32.76 -15.07
N SER A 482 -9.88 -31.61 -15.72
CA SER A 482 -11.16 -31.30 -16.36
C SER A 482 -11.52 -32.27 -17.49
N ARG A 483 -10.53 -32.82 -18.21
CA ARG A 483 -10.77 -33.85 -19.24
C ARG A 483 -11.16 -35.20 -18.65
N LYS A 484 -10.68 -35.54 -17.45
CA LYS A 484 -11.06 -36.78 -16.74
C LYS A 484 -12.51 -36.73 -16.24
N TYR A 485 -13.03 -35.54 -15.96
CA TYR A 485 -14.37 -35.32 -15.43
C TYR A 485 -15.15 -34.31 -16.30
N PRO A 486 -15.49 -34.67 -17.56
CA PRO A 486 -16.07 -33.75 -18.52
C PRO A 486 -17.47 -33.24 -18.15
N ASP A 487 -18.20 -33.99 -17.33
CA ASP A 487 -19.56 -33.65 -16.90
C ASP A 487 -19.59 -32.61 -15.77
N ILE A 488 -18.44 -32.35 -15.13
CA ILE A 488 -18.35 -31.36 -14.05
C ILE A 488 -18.11 -29.99 -14.68
N PRO A 489 -19.03 -29.01 -14.49
CA PRO A 489 -18.83 -27.67 -15.00
C PRO A 489 -17.61 -27.01 -14.37
N ILE A 490 -16.92 -26.19 -15.16
CA ILE A 490 -15.78 -25.41 -14.71
C ILE A 490 -15.97 -23.95 -15.10
N ILE A 491 -15.85 -23.05 -14.12
CA ILE A 491 -15.76 -21.60 -14.37
C ILE A 491 -14.30 -21.28 -14.67
N ASN A 492 -14.08 -20.54 -15.76
CA ASN A 492 -12.80 -20.19 -16.34
C ASN A 492 -11.95 -21.42 -16.72
N LYS A 493 -12.32 -22.06 -17.84
CA LYS A 493 -11.59 -23.21 -18.40
C LYS A 493 -10.07 -22.95 -18.46
N PRO A 494 -9.21 -23.87 -17.98
CA PRO A 494 -7.79 -23.58 -17.80
C PRO A 494 -7.05 -23.27 -19.10
N ALA A 495 -7.33 -24.02 -20.17
CA ALA A 495 -6.76 -23.77 -21.49
C ALA A 495 -7.05 -22.36 -22.02
N LEU A 496 -8.25 -21.82 -21.73
CA LEU A 496 -8.60 -20.45 -22.11
C LEU A 496 -7.87 -19.41 -21.27
N VAL A 497 -7.66 -19.67 -19.96
CA VAL A 497 -6.88 -18.78 -19.09
C VAL A 497 -5.42 -18.69 -19.56
N ILE A 498 -4.80 -19.81 -19.93
CA ILE A 498 -3.42 -19.86 -20.45
C ILE A 498 -3.26 -18.93 -21.65
N ALA A 499 -4.24 -18.93 -22.57
CA ALA A 499 -4.20 -18.11 -23.76
C ALA A 499 -4.25 -16.61 -23.46
N THR A 500 -4.77 -16.19 -22.30
CA THR A 500 -4.93 -14.76 -21.94
C THR A 500 -3.66 -14.03 -21.50
N ASN A 501 -2.47 -14.55 -21.85
CA ASN A 501 -1.24 -13.76 -21.71
C ASN A 501 -1.20 -12.55 -22.65
N ARG A 502 -0.32 -11.59 -22.39
CA ARG A 502 -0.35 -10.30 -23.11
C ARG A 502 0.05 -10.42 -24.57
N ALA A 503 1.05 -11.24 -24.90
CA ALA A 503 1.51 -11.41 -26.27
C ALA A 503 0.46 -12.11 -27.13
N GLU A 504 -0.08 -13.24 -26.67
CA GLU A 504 -1.10 -13.99 -27.41
C GLU A 504 -2.42 -13.21 -27.53
N ASN A 505 -2.86 -12.50 -26.49
CA ASN A 505 -4.02 -11.62 -26.60
C ASN A 505 -3.80 -10.48 -27.58
N ALA A 506 -2.61 -9.87 -27.61
CA ALA A 506 -2.34 -8.79 -28.56
C ALA A 506 -2.57 -9.29 -29.99
N VAL A 507 -2.06 -10.47 -30.35
CA VAL A 507 -2.26 -11.06 -31.68
C VAL A 507 -3.73 -11.44 -31.93
N ARG A 508 -4.36 -12.18 -31.01
CA ARG A 508 -5.72 -12.72 -31.22
C ARG A 508 -6.79 -11.62 -31.24
N LEU A 509 -6.63 -10.57 -30.45
CA LEU A 509 -7.59 -9.47 -30.37
C LEU A 509 -7.40 -8.44 -31.48
N ASP A 510 -6.16 -8.20 -31.95
CA ASP A 510 -5.90 -7.28 -33.08
C ASP A 510 -6.47 -7.80 -34.41
N ALA A 511 -6.73 -9.10 -34.51
CA ALA A 511 -7.42 -9.70 -35.66
C ALA A 511 -8.93 -9.38 -35.71
N ILE A 512 -9.50 -8.75 -34.68
CA ILE A 512 -10.91 -8.39 -34.62
C ILE A 512 -11.11 -7.01 -35.25
N ASP A 513 -12.01 -6.91 -36.23
CA ASP A 513 -12.39 -5.63 -36.80
C ASP A 513 -12.92 -4.67 -35.71
N GLY A 514 -12.37 -3.45 -35.70
CA GLY A 514 -12.69 -2.43 -34.69
C GLY A 514 -11.91 -2.55 -33.38
N VAL A 515 -10.99 -3.51 -33.23
CA VAL A 515 -10.09 -3.63 -32.08
C VAL A 515 -8.65 -3.36 -32.51
N ILE A 516 -7.88 -2.69 -31.66
CA ILE A 516 -6.47 -2.40 -31.85
C ILE A 516 -5.73 -2.82 -30.59
N CYS A 517 -4.70 -3.65 -30.74
CA CYS A 517 -3.76 -3.96 -29.69
C CYS A 517 -2.38 -3.39 -30.03
N PRO A 518 -1.62 -2.87 -29.05
CA PRO A 518 -0.23 -2.53 -29.30
C PRO A 518 0.57 -3.81 -29.57
N LYS A 519 1.50 -3.73 -30.52
CA LYS A 519 2.52 -4.77 -30.73
C LYS A 519 3.16 -5.12 -29.39
N THR A 520 3.11 -6.40 -29.04
CA THR A 520 3.55 -6.91 -27.74
C THR A 520 4.33 -8.19 -27.96
N LEU A 521 5.61 -8.20 -27.57
CA LEU A 521 6.46 -9.39 -27.62
C LEU A 521 7.06 -9.64 -26.23
N LEU A 522 7.28 -10.91 -25.90
CA LEU A 522 7.93 -11.34 -24.67
C LEU A 522 9.41 -11.62 -24.98
N PHE A 523 10.29 -11.19 -24.09
CA PHE A 523 11.72 -11.43 -24.18
C PHE A 523 12.27 -11.94 -22.85
N THR A 524 13.23 -12.85 -22.90
CA THR A 524 13.93 -13.36 -21.72
C THR A 524 15.24 -12.61 -21.53
N TRP A 525 15.48 -12.06 -20.35
CA TRP A 525 16.73 -11.37 -20.04
C TRP A 525 17.75 -12.36 -19.47
N HIS A 526 18.66 -12.84 -20.31
CA HIS A 526 19.70 -13.80 -19.91
C HIS A 526 20.94 -13.17 -19.25
N GLY A 527 20.92 -11.86 -18.99
CA GLY A 527 22.10 -11.13 -18.51
C GLY A 527 23.09 -10.80 -19.64
N GLY A 528 24.25 -10.28 -19.26
CA GLY A 528 25.31 -9.91 -20.20
C GLY A 528 25.17 -8.48 -20.73
N CYS A 529 25.17 -8.32 -22.05
CA CYS A 529 25.23 -7.00 -22.67
C CYS A 529 23.82 -6.40 -22.88
N ALA A 530 23.41 -5.47 -22.01
CA ALA A 530 22.11 -4.81 -22.10
C ALA A 530 21.90 -4.05 -23.43
N ALA A 531 22.98 -3.54 -24.05
CA ALA A 531 22.91 -2.92 -25.36
C ALA A 531 22.45 -3.90 -26.44
N LYS A 532 22.93 -5.15 -26.41
CA LYS A 532 22.46 -6.18 -27.35
C LYS A 532 20.99 -6.49 -27.15
N MET A 533 20.54 -6.57 -25.90
CA MET A 533 19.12 -6.80 -25.58
C MET A 533 18.22 -5.65 -26.07
N ALA A 534 18.64 -4.41 -25.84
CA ALA A 534 17.92 -3.24 -26.36
C ALA A 534 17.88 -3.23 -27.90
N GLN A 535 18.99 -3.59 -28.55
CA GLN A 535 19.04 -3.71 -30.02
C GLN A 535 18.20 -4.88 -30.54
N GLU A 536 18.09 -5.98 -29.80
CA GLU A 536 17.21 -7.09 -30.15
C GLU A 536 15.74 -6.65 -30.12
N VAL A 537 15.32 -5.94 -29.07
CA VAL A 537 13.96 -5.36 -28.99
C VAL A 537 13.71 -4.44 -30.18
N ILE A 538 14.63 -3.52 -30.50
CA ILE A 538 14.48 -2.61 -31.65
C ILE A 538 14.48 -3.38 -32.97
N GLY A 539 15.34 -4.40 -33.10
CA GLY A 539 15.45 -5.26 -34.28
C GLY A 539 14.19 -6.06 -34.57
N GLN A 540 13.34 -6.30 -33.56
CA GLN A 540 11.99 -6.82 -33.74
C GLN A 540 11.01 -5.77 -34.32
N GLY A 541 11.45 -4.56 -34.64
CA GLY A 541 10.65 -3.49 -35.22
C GLY A 541 9.80 -2.73 -34.20
N PHE A 542 10.35 -2.46 -33.02
CA PHE A 542 9.76 -1.52 -32.05
C PHE A 542 10.39 -0.13 -32.23
N GLU A 543 9.58 0.91 -32.02
CA GLU A 543 10.02 2.30 -32.12
C GLU A 543 9.84 3.01 -30.77
N PHE A 544 10.76 3.91 -30.42
CA PHE A 544 10.64 4.66 -29.18
C PHE A 544 9.51 5.70 -29.24
N PRO A 545 8.76 5.88 -28.14
CA PRO A 545 8.96 5.22 -26.85
C PRO A 545 8.39 3.79 -26.78
N ILE A 546 8.96 2.95 -25.91
CA ILE A 546 8.58 1.54 -25.72
C ILE A 546 8.22 1.33 -24.25
N ILE A 547 7.18 0.55 -23.96
CA ILE A 547 6.87 0.13 -22.60
C ILE A 547 7.60 -1.20 -22.33
N LEU A 548 8.49 -1.21 -21.34
CA LEU A 548 9.12 -2.43 -20.80
C LEU A 548 8.43 -2.83 -19.49
N ARG A 549 8.00 -4.09 -19.39
CA ARG A 549 7.20 -4.59 -18.28
C ARG A 549 7.64 -5.99 -17.83
N PRO A 550 7.93 -6.22 -16.54
CA PRO A 550 8.18 -7.57 -16.03
C PRO A 550 6.95 -8.49 -16.17
N MET A 551 7.17 -9.74 -16.59
CA MET A 551 6.11 -10.74 -16.81
C MET A 551 5.29 -11.01 -15.54
N GLY A 552 3.99 -11.24 -15.72
CA GLY A 552 3.07 -11.59 -14.63
C GLY A 552 2.82 -10.47 -13.61
N THR A 553 3.30 -9.25 -13.84
CA THR A 553 2.86 -8.08 -13.09
C THR A 553 1.56 -7.57 -13.70
N HIS A 554 0.54 -7.25 -12.87
CA HIS A 554 -0.74 -6.68 -13.32
C HIS A 554 -0.99 -5.25 -12.78
N THR A 555 -0.36 -4.89 -11.66
CA THR A 555 -0.52 -3.60 -10.97
C THR A 555 0.35 -2.47 -11.51
N GLY A 556 1.07 -2.67 -12.62
CA GLY A 556 2.00 -1.68 -13.17
C GLY A 556 3.34 -1.57 -12.43
N SER A 557 3.60 -2.41 -11.42
CA SER A 557 4.88 -2.47 -10.72
C SER A 557 6.01 -2.87 -11.67
N GLY A 558 7.11 -2.13 -11.67
CA GLY A 558 8.27 -2.37 -12.54
C GLY A 558 8.09 -1.94 -14.00
N VAL A 559 6.92 -1.43 -14.38
CA VAL A 559 6.68 -0.94 -15.74
C VAL A 559 7.41 0.38 -15.97
N LYS A 560 8.16 0.47 -17.07
CA LYS A 560 8.88 1.67 -17.51
C LYS A 560 8.50 2.02 -18.94
N LEU A 561 8.30 3.31 -19.19
CA LEU A 561 8.26 3.87 -20.54
C LEU A 561 9.67 4.35 -20.84
N VAL A 562 10.32 3.77 -21.84
CA VAL A 562 11.68 4.13 -22.25
C VAL A 562 11.64 4.90 -23.56
N HIS A 563 12.40 5.98 -23.64
CA HIS A 563 12.40 6.91 -24.78
C HIS A 563 13.62 6.77 -25.69
N SER A 564 14.58 5.92 -25.33
CA SER A 564 15.81 5.72 -26.09
C SER A 564 16.44 4.36 -25.81
N THR A 565 17.36 3.94 -26.68
CA THR A 565 18.16 2.73 -26.48
C THR A 565 18.90 2.76 -25.14
N ARG A 566 19.45 3.91 -24.75
CA ARG A 566 20.15 4.10 -23.48
C ARG A 566 19.24 3.86 -22.25
N GLU A 567 17.98 4.28 -22.34
CA GLU A 567 17.01 4.02 -21.26
C GLU A 567 16.60 2.54 -21.21
N ALA A 568 16.45 1.89 -22.37
CA ALA A 568 16.22 0.45 -22.44
C ALA A 568 17.42 -0.35 -21.88
N GLU A 569 18.65 0.06 -22.19
CA GLU A 569 19.87 -0.51 -21.61
C GLU A 569 19.91 -0.37 -20.09
N SER A 570 19.59 0.83 -19.60
CA SER A 570 19.52 1.10 -18.16
C SER A 570 18.46 0.24 -17.46
N PHE A 571 17.35 -0.03 -18.14
CA PHE A 571 16.32 -0.96 -17.65
C PHE A 571 16.86 -2.38 -17.52
N PHE A 572 17.47 -2.95 -18.57
CA PHE A 572 17.98 -4.32 -18.54
C PHE A 572 19.19 -4.50 -17.61
N ASN A 573 20.04 -3.49 -17.46
CA ASN A 573 21.14 -3.52 -16.47
C ASN A 573 20.63 -3.63 -15.02
N ALA A 574 19.46 -3.06 -14.72
CA ALA A 574 18.84 -3.13 -13.40
C ALA A 574 17.89 -4.33 -13.24
N ALA A 575 17.62 -5.07 -14.31
CA ALA A 575 16.68 -6.18 -14.35
C ALA A 575 17.32 -7.48 -13.82
N PRO A 576 16.62 -8.26 -12.97
CA PRO A 576 17.07 -9.60 -12.58
C PRO A 576 17.32 -10.50 -13.79
N VAL A 577 18.47 -11.18 -13.79
CA VAL A 577 18.83 -12.17 -14.80
C VAL A 577 17.93 -13.39 -14.67
N GLY A 578 17.46 -13.91 -15.80
CA GLY A 578 16.53 -15.04 -15.89
C GLY A 578 15.06 -14.63 -15.98
N ASP A 579 14.73 -13.37 -15.67
CA ASP A 579 13.35 -12.87 -15.75
C ASP A 579 12.93 -12.56 -17.19
N GLU A 580 11.61 -12.61 -17.42
CA GLU A 580 11.00 -12.29 -18.69
C GLU A 580 10.30 -10.92 -18.66
N TYR A 581 10.36 -10.22 -19.79
CA TYR A 581 9.88 -8.85 -19.96
C TYR A 581 9.08 -8.71 -21.25
N TYR A 582 7.89 -8.12 -21.13
CA TYR A 582 7.13 -7.65 -22.27
C TYR A 582 7.70 -6.33 -22.78
N ALA A 583 7.99 -6.25 -24.07
CA ALA A 583 8.08 -4.99 -24.80
C ALA A 583 6.73 -4.73 -25.47
N ILE A 584 6.16 -3.56 -25.22
CA ILE A 584 4.86 -3.14 -25.76
C ILE A 584 5.05 -1.81 -26.48
N GLN A 585 4.62 -1.73 -27.74
CA GLN A 585 4.71 -0.50 -28.53
C GLN A 585 3.84 0.57 -27.88
N TYR A 586 4.47 1.67 -27.48
CA TYR A 586 3.71 2.78 -26.93
C TYR A 586 2.98 3.52 -28.05
N ARG A 587 1.76 3.96 -27.74
CA ARG A 587 1.01 4.92 -28.52
C ARG A 587 0.52 6.00 -27.56
N ASP A 588 0.77 7.26 -27.90
CA ASP A 588 0.18 8.36 -27.13
C ASP A 588 -1.31 8.42 -27.41
N LEU A 589 -2.10 8.18 -26.37
CA LEU A 589 -3.57 8.19 -26.40
C LEU A 589 -4.15 9.32 -25.56
N SER A 590 -3.35 10.35 -25.26
CA SER A 590 -3.86 11.54 -24.60
C SER A 590 -4.78 12.34 -25.52
N ASP A 591 -5.80 12.97 -24.94
CA ASP A 591 -6.67 13.90 -25.65
C ASP A 591 -5.96 15.26 -25.87
N LYS A 592 -6.64 16.20 -26.53
CA LYS A 592 -6.12 17.56 -26.80
C LYS A 592 -5.74 18.36 -25.53
N ARG A 593 -6.15 17.90 -24.34
CA ARG A 593 -5.84 18.50 -23.03
C ARG A 593 -4.69 17.75 -22.33
N GLY A 594 -4.09 16.74 -22.96
CA GLY A 594 -3.06 15.89 -22.38
C GLY A 594 -3.62 14.85 -21.38
N LEU A 595 -4.92 14.54 -21.44
CA LEU A 595 -5.55 13.58 -20.54
C LEU A 595 -5.63 12.20 -21.16
N PHE A 596 -5.19 11.19 -20.42
CA PHE A 596 -5.30 9.79 -20.76
C PHE A 596 -6.60 9.21 -20.18
N ALA A 597 -7.24 8.32 -20.93
CA ALA A 597 -8.45 7.64 -20.50
C ALA A 597 -8.25 6.12 -20.41
N LYS A 598 -8.91 5.48 -19.44
CA LYS A 598 -8.98 4.03 -19.33
C LYS A 598 -10.33 3.59 -18.81
N THR A 599 -11.03 2.78 -19.59
CA THR A 599 -12.28 2.13 -19.20
C THR A 599 -12.00 0.68 -18.83
N ARG A 600 -12.60 0.22 -17.73
CA ARG A 600 -12.61 -1.19 -17.33
C ARG A 600 -14.01 -1.77 -17.50
N LEU A 601 -14.08 -2.94 -18.11
CA LEU A 601 -15.29 -3.75 -18.25
C LEU A 601 -15.04 -5.15 -17.67
N PHE A 602 -16.10 -5.80 -17.22
CA PHE A 602 -16.11 -7.24 -16.96
C PHE A 602 -17.05 -7.95 -17.93
N PHE A 603 -16.69 -9.16 -18.33
CA PHE A 603 -17.59 -10.11 -18.95
C PHE A 603 -17.92 -11.19 -17.93
N ILE A 604 -19.21 -11.49 -17.77
CA ILE A 604 -19.74 -12.59 -16.97
C ILE A 604 -20.77 -13.31 -17.83
N ASP A 605 -20.53 -14.58 -18.16
CA ASP A 605 -21.38 -15.39 -19.06
C ASP A 605 -21.77 -14.65 -20.35
N GLY A 606 -20.79 -14.02 -20.99
CA GLY A 606 -20.99 -13.29 -22.25
C GLY A 606 -21.62 -11.91 -22.12
N THR A 607 -22.16 -11.57 -20.96
CA THR A 607 -22.71 -10.23 -20.71
C THR A 607 -21.61 -9.27 -20.29
N CYS A 608 -21.57 -8.09 -20.89
CA CYS A 608 -20.58 -7.05 -20.62
C CYS A 608 -21.09 -6.05 -19.58
N PHE A 609 -20.33 -5.84 -18.51
CA PHE A 609 -20.65 -4.97 -17.39
C PHE A 609 -19.63 -3.83 -17.25
N PRO A 610 -20.08 -2.56 -17.15
CA PRO A 610 -19.17 -1.43 -16.96
C PRO A 610 -18.68 -1.35 -15.50
N VAL A 611 -17.36 -1.16 -15.31
CA VAL A 611 -16.75 -1.09 -13.97
C VAL A 611 -16.31 0.33 -13.62
N ALA A 612 -15.62 1.00 -14.55
CA ALA A 612 -15.14 2.37 -14.37
C ALA A 612 -14.73 2.97 -15.71
N SER A 613 -14.80 4.30 -15.83
CA SER A 613 -14.19 5.07 -16.93
C SER A 613 -13.34 6.18 -16.34
N LEU A 614 -12.03 5.98 -16.36
CA LEU A 614 -11.05 6.78 -15.64
C LEU A 614 -10.38 7.78 -16.56
N MET A 615 -10.06 8.95 -16.02
CA MET A 615 -9.25 9.98 -16.67
C MET A 615 -8.11 10.43 -15.76
N HIS A 616 -6.91 10.60 -16.33
CA HIS A 616 -5.72 11.02 -15.58
C HIS A 616 -4.74 11.80 -16.48
N ASN A 617 -3.81 12.53 -15.86
CA ASN A 617 -2.78 13.32 -16.56
C ASN A 617 -1.47 12.54 -16.81
N GLY A 618 -1.51 11.21 -16.65
CA GLY A 618 -0.37 10.33 -16.88
C GLY A 618 -0.81 9.05 -17.59
N TRP A 619 0.04 8.54 -18.47
CA TRP A 619 -0.27 7.46 -19.42
C TRP A 619 -0.64 6.12 -18.76
N ASN A 620 -0.09 5.82 -17.59
CA ASN A 620 -0.29 4.55 -16.89
C ASN A 620 -1.41 4.69 -15.83
N VAL A 621 -2.66 4.65 -16.29
CA VAL A 621 -3.86 4.93 -15.48
C VAL A 621 -4.28 3.75 -14.60
N HIS A 622 -4.41 3.98 -13.29
CA HIS A 622 -4.86 3.04 -12.28
C HIS A 622 -6.10 3.53 -11.54
N SER A 623 -6.81 2.61 -10.87
CA SER A 623 -8.06 2.96 -10.19
C SER A 623 -7.88 3.99 -9.07
N GLY A 624 -6.71 4.04 -8.42
CA GLY A 624 -6.38 5.06 -7.42
C GLY A 624 -6.14 6.46 -7.97
N ASP A 625 -5.87 6.59 -9.27
CA ASP A 625 -5.56 7.89 -9.89
C ASP A 625 -6.76 8.84 -9.93
N ARG A 626 -7.98 8.29 -9.76
CA ARG A 626 -9.20 9.09 -9.64
C ARG A 626 -9.13 10.15 -8.52
N TYR A 627 -8.32 9.95 -7.48
CA TYR A 627 -8.20 10.89 -6.37
C TYR A 627 -7.32 12.12 -6.68
N SER A 628 -6.46 12.06 -7.69
CA SER A 628 -5.60 13.18 -8.07
C SER A 628 -6.32 14.15 -9.00
N VAL A 629 -7.14 13.65 -9.93
CA VAL A 629 -7.79 14.46 -10.97
C VAL A 629 -9.34 14.42 -10.86
N MET A 630 -9.95 13.23 -10.87
CA MET A 630 -11.41 13.09 -11.01
C MET A 630 -12.22 13.53 -9.78
N ASP A 631 -11.74 13.26 -8.55
CA ASP A 631 -12.48 13.55 -7.30
C ASP A 631 -12.93 15.02 -7.18
N LYS A 632 -12.14 15.93 -7.77
CA LYS A 632 -12.36 17.39 -7.75
C LYS A 632 -12.89 17.95 -9.08
N ASN A 633 -13.18 17.10 -10.06
CA ASN A 633 -13.60 17.51 -11.40
C ASN A 633 -14.97 16.92 -11.73
N MET A 634 -16.01 17.76 -11.64
CA MET A 634 -17.40 17.33 -11.91
C MET A 634 -17.57 16.78 -13.32
N PHE A 635 -17.04 17.45 -14.34
CA PHE A 635 -17.14 16.98 -15.73
C PHE A 635 -16.65 15.54 -15.93
N MET A 636 -15.54 15.15 -15.29
CA MET A 636 -15.02 13.79 -15.40
C MET A 636 -15.89 12.76 -14.66
N ARG A 637 -16.48 13.16 -13.54
CA ARG A 637 -17.41 12.32 -12.76
C ARG A 637 -18.71 12.12 -13.50
N ASP A 638 -19.28 13.19 -14.05
CA ASP A 638 -20.51 13.16 -14.84
C ASP A 638 -20.33 12.28 -16.10
N LYS A 639 -19.14 12.35 -16.73
CA LYS A 639 -18.80 11.47 -17.86
C LYS A 639 -18.71 10.00 -17.45
N GLU A 640 -18.07 9.68 -16.32
CA GLU A 640 -18.02 8.30 -15.81
C GLU A 640 -19.43 7.82 -15.44
N GLU A 641 -20.22 8.63 -14.76
CA GLU A 641 -21.59 8.30 -14.35
C GLU A 641 -22.50 8.03 -15.56
N ALA A 642 -22.46 8.89 -16.59
CA ALA A 642 -23.20 8.67 -17.83
C ALA A 642 -22.78 7.37 -18.53
N PHE A 643 -21.47 7.09 -18.57
CA PHE A 643 -20.95 5.83 -19.13
C PHE A 643 -21.42 4.60 -18.36
N LEU A 644 -21.42 4.66 -17.03
CA LEU A 644 -21.86 3.53 -16.21
C LEU A 644 -23.37 3.28 -16.35
N ALA A 645 -24.15 4.36 -16.52
CA ALA A 645 -25.60 4.30 -16.69
C ALA A 645 -26.02 3.66 -18.03
N ASP A 646 -25.34 4.01 -19.13
CA ASP A 646 -25.65 3.50 -20.47
C ASP A 646 -24.39 3.31 -21.32
N MET A 647 -23.66 2.22 -21.04
CA MET A 647 -22.42 1.86 -21.73
C MET A 647 -22.62 1.63 -23.24
N PRO A 648 -23.69 0.95 -23.72
CA PRO A 648 -23.94 0.80 -25.15
C PRO A 648 -24.08 2.13 -25.88
N THR A 649 -24.85 3.08 -25.35
CA THR A 649 -24.96 4.42 -25.97
C THR A 649 -23.66 5.20 -25.89
N ALA A 650 -22.93 5.10 -24.78
CA ALA A 650 -21.66 5.80 -24.60
C ALA A 650 -20.55 5.30 -25.56
N PHE A 651 -20.56 4.02 -25.93
CA PHE A 651 -19.62 3.44 -26.89
C PHE A 651 -20.14 3.46 -28.35
N GLY A 652 -21.44 3.37 -28.56
CA GLY A 652 -22.03 3.22 -29.89
C GLY A 652 -21.83 1.83 -30.52
N ASP A 653 -22.62 1.56 -31.57
CA ASP A 653 -22.77 0.22 -32.16
C ASP A 653 -21.48 -0.45 -32.59
N LYS A 654 -20.53 0.32 -33.15
CA LYS A 654 -19.26 -0.21 -33.66
C LYS A 654 -18.44 -0.85 -32.53
N ALA A 655 -18.27 -0.12 -31.43
CA ALA A 655 -17.54 -0.62 -30.27
C ALA A 655 -18.29 -1.75 -29.56
N VAL A 656 -19.62 -1.68 -29.46
CA VAL A 656 -20.43 -2.76 -28.88
C VAL A 656 -20.28 -4.06 -29.68
N LYS A 657 -20.30 -3.99 -31.02
CA LYS A 657 -20.04 -5.17 -31.90
C LYS A 657 -18.63 -5.71 -31.71
N ALA A 658 -17.63 -4.84 -31.63
CA ALA A 658 -16.25 -5.25 -31.36
C ALA A 658 -16.12 -5.95 -29.99
N LEU A 659 -16.78 -5.44 -28.95
CA LEU A 659 -16.80 -6.08 -27.62
C LEU A 659 -17.43 -7.48 -27.64
N ALA A 660 -18.51 -7.68 -28.40
CA ALA A 660 -19.08 -9.01 -28.59
C ALA A 660 -18.08 -9.98 -29.24
N LYS A 661 -17.29 -9.50 -30.21
CA LYS A 661 -16.21 -10.29 -30.81
C LYS A 661 -15.03 -10.52 -29.88
N VAL A 662 -14.70 -9.58 -29.01
CA VAL A 662 -13.70 -9.80 -27.94
C VAL A 662 -14.15 -10.94 -27.03
N TYR A 663 -15.42 -10.97 -26.63
CA TYR A 663 -15.97 -12.12 -25.89
C TYR A 663 -15.87 -13.42 -26.70
N ASP A 664 -16.24 -13.40 -27.99
CA ASP A 664 -16.16 -14.58 -28.85
C ASP A 664 -14.75 -15.16 -29.01
N THR A 665 -13.71 -14.34 -28.88
CA THR A 665 -12.31 -14.75 -28.95
C THR A 665 -11.76 -15.21 -27.60
N VAL A 666 -12.18 -14.59 -26.49
CA VAL A 666 -11.65 -14.90 -25.15
C VAL A 666 -12.40 -16.08 -24.51
N LYS A 667 -13.73 -16.11 -24.63
CA LYS A 667 -14.65 -17.18 -24.17
C LYS A 667 -14.50 -17.64 -22.71
N LEU A 668 -13.86 -16.84 -21.86
CA LEU A 668 -13.86 -17.06 -20.42
C LEU A 668 -15.22 -16.70 -19.83
N ASP A 669 -15.65 -17.48 -18.83
CA ASP A 669 -16.88 -17.26 -18.08
C ASP A 669 -16.82 -15.94 -17.30
N PHE A 670 -15.65 -15.63 -16.73
CA PHE A 670 -15.35 -14.36 -16.08
C PHE A 670 -13.98 -13.81 -16.45
N PHE A 671 -13.96 -12.62 -17.07
CA PHE A 671 -12.72 -11.88 -17.30
C PHE A 671 -12.99 -10.37 -17.37
N GLY A 672 -11.93 -9.57 -17.35
CA GLY A 672 -12.04 -8.13 -17.58
C GLY A 672 -11.20 -7.65 -18.76
N VAL A 673 -11.55 -6.48 -19.27
CA VAL A 673 -10.80 -5.75 -20.29
C VAL A 673 -10.58 -4.31 -19.85
N ASP A 674 -9.33 -3.86 -19.91
CA ASP A 674 -8.92 -2.46 -19.80
C ASP A 674 -8.68 -1.94 -21.21
N LEU A 675 -9.41 -0.89 -21.61
CA LEU A 675 -9.36 -0.33 -22.95
C LEU A 675 -9.62 1.17 -22.98
N MET A 676 -9.45 1.78 -24.14
CA MET A 676 -9.92 3.13 -24.46
C MET A 676 -10.61 3.10 -25.82
N GLN A 677 -11.73 3.81 -25.97
CA GLN A 677 -12.31 4.06 -27.28
C GLN A 677 -11.60 5.24 -27.97
N LEU A 678 -11.23 5.03 -29.22
CA LEU A 678 -10.62 6.03 -30.09
C LEU A 678 -11.69 6.90 -30.77
N PRO A 679 -11.34 8.10 -31.30
CA PRO A 679 -12.30 8.99 -31.95
C PRO A 679 -13.05 8.40 -33.16
N ASP A 680 -12.50 7.37 -33.81
CA ASP A 680 -13.09 6.64 -34.94
C ASP A 680 -13.99 5.47 -34.51
N GLY A 681 -14.23 5.34 -33.21
CA GLY A 681 -15.03 4.28 -32.58
C GLY A 681 -14.29 2.96 -32.36
N ASN A 682 -13.03 2.81 -32.80
CA ASN A 682 -12.23 1.62 -32.54
C ASN A 682 -11.85 1.50 -31.05
N LEU A 683 -11.63 0.28 -30.59
CA LEU A 683 -11.24 -0.02 -29.21
C LEU A 683 -9.75 -0.32 -29.13
N PHE A 684 -9.01 0.52 -28.43
CA PHE A 684 -7.60 0.26 -28.10
C PHE A 684 -7.52 -0.52 -26.79
N VAL A 685 -7.07 -1.78 -26.84
CA VAL A 685 -7.03 -2.69 -25.68
C VAL A 685 -5.65 -2.67 -25.01
N PHE A 686 -5.64 -2.48 -23.68
CA PHE A 686 -4.43 -2.47 -22.85
C PHE A 686 -4.16 -3.80 -22.15
N GLU A 687 -5.23 -4.49 -21.73
CA GLU A 687 -5.17 -5.73 -20.98
C GLU A 687 -6.51 -6.45 -21.06
N CYS A 688 -6.49 -7.79 -21.21
CA CYS A 688 -7.70 -8.61 -21.26
C CYS A 688 -7.44 -9.97 -20.60
N ASN A 689 -7.89 -10.18 -19.37
CA ASN A 689 -7.66 -11.44 -18.62
C ASN A 689 -8.55 -11.56 -17.39
N ALA A 690 -8.51 -12.71 -16.71
CA ALA A 690 -9.24 -12.96 -15.48
C ALA A 690 -8.60 -12.32 -14.23
N ALA A 691 -7.39 -11.73 -14.31
CA ALA A 691 -6.61 -11.27 -13.14
C ALA A 691 -7.07 -9.90 -12.59
N MET A 692 -8.20 -9.39 -13.07
CA MET A 692 -8.71 -8.07 -12.71
C MET A 692 -9.55 -8.14 -11.42
N ARG A 693 -9.32 -7.17 -10.52
CA ARG A 693 -9.95 -7.13 -9.18
C ARG A 693 -11.29 -6.40 -9.20
N HIS A 694 -12.37 -7.10 -8.83
CA HIS A 694 -13.63 -6.50 -8.40
C HIS A 694 -13.54 -5.98 -6.96
N ASN A 695 -13.96 -4.74 -6.69
CA ASN A 695 -13.89 -4.13 -5.36
C ASN A 695 -14.80 -2.90 -5.23
N TYR A 696 -15.09 -2.53 -3.97
CA TYR A 696 -15.90 -1.36 -3.61
C TYR A 696 -15.07 -0.20 -3.03
N ASP A 697 -13.74 -0.21 -3.20
CA ASP A 697 -12.81 0.68 -2.48
C ASP A 697 -13.11 2.16 -2.71
N HIS A 698 -13.63 2.50 -3.88
CA HIS A 698 -13.83 3.87 -4.33
C HIS A 698 -15.24 4.41 -4.07
N VAL A 699 -16.19 3.56 -3.68
CA VAL A 699 -17.61 3.90 -3.57
C VAL A 699 -17.88 5.03 -2.58
N LYS A 700 -17.05 5.16 -1.53
CA LYS A 700 -17.20 6.26 -0.57
C LYS A 700 -17.02 7.64 -1.22
N SER A 701 -16.11 7.78 -2.17
CA SER A 701 -15.83 9.04 -2.88
C SER A 701 -16.62 9.17 -4.18
N PHE A 702 -16.97 8.03 -4.80
CA PHE A 702 -17.69 7.93 -6.06
C PHE A 702 -18.94 7.07 -5.89
N PRO A 703 -19.96 7.54 -5.14
CA PRO A 703 -21.10 6.72 -4.72
C PRO A 703 -21.95 6.20 -5.88
N TYR A 704 -22.00 6.93 -7.00
CA TYR A 704 -22.70 6.52 -8.22
C TYR A 704 -22.18 5.19 -8.80
N THR A 705 -20.96 4.76 -8.47
CA THR A 705 -20.41 3.47 -8.91
C THR A 705 -21.07 2.26 -8.23
N ARG A 706 -21.68 2.44 -7.05
CA ARG A 706 -22.17 1.32 -6.22
C ARG A 706 -23.17 0.40 -6.93
N PRO A 707 -24.24 0.90 -7.58
CA PRO A 707 -25.25 0.03 -8.18
C PRO A 707 -24.66 -0.87 -9.28
N HIS A 708 -23.77 -0.32 -10.10
CA HIS A 708 -23.10 -1.06 -11.18
C HIS A 708 -22.17 -2.16 -10.64
N LEU A 709 -21.45 -1.87 -9.56
CA LEU A 709 -20.62 -2.87 -8.87
C LEU A 709 -21.46 -3.99 -8.23
N GLN A 710 -22.65 -3.66 -7.71
CA GLN A 710 -23.60 -4.66 -7.19
C GLN A 710 -24.16 -5.55 -8.30
N ASN A 711 -24.44 -5.00 -9.48
CA ASN A 711 -24.86 -5.78 -10.64
C ASN A 711 -23.80 -6.82 -11.05
N ILE A 712 -22.52 -6.45 -11.01
CA ILE A 712 -21.41 -7.38 -11.26
C ILE A 712 -21.38 -8.50 -10.23
N SER A 713 -21.47 -8.19 -8.93
CA SER A 713 -21.52 -9.21 -7.88
C SER A 713 -22.71 -10.15 -8.07
N LYS A 714 -23.89 -9.60 -8.38
CA LYS A 714 -25.11 -10.38 -8.62
C LYS A 714 -24.97 -11.29 -9.85
N ALA A 715 -24.40 -10.79 -10.94
CA ALA A 715 -24.20 -11.57 -12.16
C ALA A 715 -23.24 -12.74 -11.94
N PHE A 716 -22.14 -12.51 -11.21
CA PHE A 716 -21.20 -13.58 -10.89
C PHE A 716 -21.81 -14.64 -9.96
N GLU A 717 -22.58 -14.22 -8.95
CA GLU A 717 -23.33 -15.14 -8.09
C GLU A 717 -24.37 -15.96 -8.90
N THR A 718 -25.09 -15.31 -9.82
CA THR A 718 -26.08 -15.97 -10.69
C THR A 718 -25.40 -17.05 -11.56
N MET A 719 -24.26 -16.74 -12.16
CA MET A 719 -23.46 -17.71 -12.93
C MET A 719 -23.09 -18.95 -12.09
N ILE A 720 -22.67 -18.77 -10.84
CA ILE A 720 -22.39 -19.90 -9.95
C ILE A 720 -23.66 -20.70 -9.69
N GLN A 721 -24.76 -20.04 -9.31
CA GLN A 721 -26.04 -20.68 -9.01
C GLN A 721 -26.58 -21.49 -10.18
N GLN A 722 -26.41 -21.02 -11.42
CA GLN A 722 -26.77 -21.76 -12.63
C GLN A 722 -25.88 -22.99 -12.83
N ARG A 723 -24.56 -22.85 -12.66
CA ARG A 723 -23.63 -23.98 -12.82
C ARG A 723 -23.83 -25.09 -11.79
N VAL A 724 -24.28 -24.76 -10.58
CA VAL A 724 -24.59 -25.75 -9.54
C VAL A 724 -26.06 -26.21 -9.54
N GLY A 725 -26.87 -25.76 -10.49
CA GLY A 725 -28.27 -26.19 -10.64
C GLY A 725 -29.26 -25.63 -9.59
N ILE A 726 -28.92 -24.54 -8.89
CA ILE A 726 -29.87 -23.81 -8.03
C ILE A 726 -30.84 -23.00 -8.89
N LEU A 727 -30.34 -22.40 -9.98
CA LEU A 727 -31.12 -21.63 -10.93
C LEU A 727 -31.09 -22.32 -12.29
N ASP A 728 -32.18 -22.18 -13.05
CA ASP A 728 -32.21 -22.58 -14.45
C ASP A 728 -31.25 -21.69 -15.27
N ALA A 729 -30.57 -22.31 -16.24
CA ALA A 729 -29.55 -21.68 -17.09
C ALA A 729 -30.12 -20.64 -18.06
#